data_AF-A0A9D6ZSP5-F1
#
_entry.id   AF-A0A9D6ZSP5-F1
#
_cell.length_a   1.000
_cell.length_b   1.000
_cell.length_c   1.000
_cell.angle_alpha   90.00
_cell.angle_beta   90.00
_cell.angle_gamma   90.00
#
_symmetry.space_group_name_H-M   'P 1'
#
loop_
_entity.id
_entity.type
_entity.pdbx_description
1 polymer ?
#
loop_
_entity_poly.entity_id
_entity_poly.type
_entity_poly.pdbx_seq_one_letter_code
_entity_poly.pdbx_strand_id
1 'polypeptide(L)'
;MSKRAWLVFAFVIAIAAFARLYALDILPPGLKYDAASNGMTILGMIYDGARPFFVNAMGAPEPLILYLQTLTVGLFGPSAFALRLVTALAGVLSVAALFGVAYEFTRDQRVAFIAALALAGSLELFNLSRYGIRFIFVTLFELAALYFFARGWRTGSWRAFILGGIVLGLSIYTYLAAIFVPVGLFALWIFALVFDRARWRAHFKPMLALWTIAFVIALPRLAFQIVYPQVALARVNQVNVWQRADLLDVIFPRMIAYAKMFGIEWRDGTFGIPLFDPALFALFVIGVIVCLARWRKIEWVWAAVMIGVMFLPDLLAADEPTLNKVRLIGIFPPAFFFVGAGASALIDFFHARPRTIVATIVATLVVLNVASSLHAYFIARIADSPRNAEYDNFNVSRVEVAEAEWINLQTEPVYLPLNEFARSPVRYLTGARAPRLQSALDANGALVREAQPARASVVLPAFLDHGRSEGKLYVHDPAAYVLITNGVAYLLPPMRAIENELRARAPDHIIREMRGEIAAHAYAVDQNFFRFESAATAPRARFADGIELVGASIGASRIQPGEMILLSLYWRIANKTLTDYTIFAHALDVNDDTVAIADLIPALNAYPTYLWKPDEIIPTHHRIPVPARTRAGKYTLEIGMYDLAQNRLERIDATDNRVIVGAIKIAPRATASFAPSRSQVATFDARIALEGYDLPNARVGEAATLKLYWRARAEMDRDYTVFVHLLDANGQIVAQADHQPQAGNYPTSIWDAGEIIRDEFSINVPHAPGKYTLRIGWYDLQSGARLTLSDGTDFVLLDTALEVAP
;
A
#
# COMPACT_ATOMS: atom_id res chain seq x y z
N MET A 1 -25.51 40.49 -14.41
CA MET A 1 -24.70 40.39 -15.66
C MET A 1 -25.63 40.61 -16.85
N SER A 2 -25.14 41.18 -17.95
CA SER A 2 -25.92 41.34 -19.19
C SER A 2 -26.12 39.97 -19.89
N LYS A 3 -27.09 39.88 -20.82
CA LYS A 3 -27.26 38.68 -21.67
C LYS A 3 -25.96 38.26 -22.36
N ARG A 4 -25.20 39.23 -22.90
CA ARG A 4 -23.90 38.98 -23.55
C ARG A 4 -22.89 38.38 -22.59
N ALA A 5 -22.80 38.89 -21.36
CA ALA A 5 -21.87 38.37 -20.37
C ALA A 5 -22.23 36.92 -19.94
N TRP A 6 -23.52 36.59 -19.87
CA TRP A 6 -23.95 35.20 -19.65
C TRP A 6 -23.56 34.26 -20.79
N LEU A 7 -23.63 34.71 -22.04
CA LEU A 7 -23.17 33.92 -23.20
C LEU A 7 -21.66 33.68 -23.17
N VAL A 8 -20.86 34.71 -22.82
CA VAL A 8 -19.41 34.55 -22.67
C VAL A 8 -19.09 33.58 -21.53
N PHE A 9 -19.80 33.68 -20.40
CA PHE A 9 -19.63 32.74 -19.29
C PHE A 9 -19.94 31.31 -19.71
N ALA A 10 -21.09 31.08 -20.36
CA ALA A 10 -21.46 29.77 -20.89
C ALA A 10 -20.40 29.22 -21.86
N PHE A 11 -19.83 30.07 -22.72
CA PHE A 11 -18.76 29.68 -23.63
C PHE A 11 -17.47 29.27 -22.90
N VAL A 12 -17.03 30.03 -21.89
CA VAL A 12 -15.86 29.67 -21.07
C VAL A 12 -16.08 28.34 -20.35
N ILE A 13 -17.28 28.11 -19.81
CA ILE A 13 -17.63 26.84 -19.17
C ILE A 13 -17.69 25.69 -20.19
N ALA A 14 -18.19 25.94 -21.41
CA ALA A 14 -18.20 24.95 -22.47
C ALA A 14 -16.78 24.53 -22.89
N ILE A 15 -15.84 25.48 -22.98
CA ILE A 15 -14.41 25.19 -23.20
C ILE A 15 -13.87 24.34 -22.05
N ALA A 16 -14.10 24.75 -20.80
CA ALA A 16 -13.62 24.03 -19.62
C ALA A 16 -14.18 22.59 -19.58
N ALA A 17 -15.45 22.41 -19.93
CA ALA A 17 -16.14 21.14 -20.01
C ALA A 17 -15.60 20.26 -21.15
N PHE A 18 -15.45 20.79 -22.36
CA PHE A 18 -14.83 20.06 -23.48
C PHE A 18 -13.45 19.55 -23.09
N ALA A 19 -12.63 20.44 -22.54
CA ALA A 19 -11.27 20.12 -22.12
C ALA A 19 -11.26 18.94 -21.12
N ARG A 20 -12.19 18.91 -20.15
CA ARG A 20 -12.15 17.93 -19.05
C ARG A 20 -12.99 16.68 -19.29
N LEU A 21 -14.00 16.72 -20.16
CA LEU A 21 -14.97 15.63 -20.34
C LEU A 21 -14.82 14.89 -21.67
N TYR A 22 -14.22 15.52 -22.70
CA TYR A 22 -14.00 14.85 -23.99
C TYR A 22 -13.02 13.67 -23.83
N ALA A 23 -13.38 12.51 -24.40
CA ALA A 23 -12.59 11.26 -24.37
C ALA A 23 -12.11 10.87 -22.96
N LEU A 24 -12.95 11.08 -21.93
CA LEU A 24 -12.56 10.87 -20.53
C LEU A 24 -12.40 9.39 -20.15
N ASP A 25 -13.06 8.50 -20.87
CA ASP A 25 -12.94 7.05 -20.82
C ASP A 25 -11.56 6.56 -21.26
N ILE A 26 -11.01 7.14 -22.34
CA ILE A 26 -9.75 6.68 -22.96
C ILE A 26 -8.55 7.52 -22.52
N LEU A 27 -8.74 8.82 -22.23
CA LEU A 27 -7.64 9.76 -21.95
C LEU A 27 -7.71 10.33 -20.51
N PRO A 28 -6.59 10.31 -19.76
CA PRO A 28 -5.28 9.75 -20.14
C PRO A 28 -5.32 8.21 -20.28
N PRO A 29 -4.41 7.60 -21.05
CA PRO A 29 -4.34 6.15 -21.21
C PRO A 29 -4.20 5.40 -19.88
N GLY A 30 -4.86 4.25 -19.80
CA GLY A 30 -4.89 3.36 -18.64
C GLY A 30 -5.56 3.97 -17.41
N LEU A 31 -5.24 3.53 -16.19
CA LEU A 31 -5.90 4.01 -14.96
C LEU A 31 -4.91 4.12 -13.80
N LYS A 32 -4.79 5.32 -13.20
CA LYS A 32 -3.87 5.54 -12.07
C LYS A 32 -4.23 4.63 -10.91
N TYR A 33 -3.24 4.00 -10.30
CA TYR A 33 -3.45 3.07 -9.20
C TYR A 33 -4.23 3.69 -8.03
N ASP A 34 -3.93 4.94 -7.66
CA ASP A 34 -4.64 5.67 -6.59
C ASP A 34 -6.15 5.77 -6.88
N ALA A 35 -6.51 6.08 -8.13
CA ALA A 35 -7.90 6.15 -8.56
C ALA A 35 -8.54 4.76 -8.55
N ALA A 36 -7.83 3.75 -9.06
CA ALA A 36 -8.34 2.38 -9.07
C ALA A 36 -8.51 1.80 -7.66
N SER A 37 -7.65 2.18 -6.71
CA SER A 37 -7.74 1.76 -5.31
C SER A 37 -8.98 2.36 -4.62
N ASN A 38 -9.35 3.60 -4.94
CA ASN A 38 -10.68 4.13 -4.59
C ASN A 38 -11.77 3.22 -5.15
N GLY A 39 -11.64 2.84 -6.42
CA GLY A 39 -12.55 1.93 -7.11
C GLY A 39 -12.76 0.60 -6.40
N MET A 40 -11.69 -0.06 -5.92
CA MET A 40 -11.79 -1.30 -5.15
C MET A 40 -12.63 -1.11 -3.88
N THR A 41 -12.40 -0.02 -3.16
CA THR A 41 -13.18 0.29 -1.95
C THR A 41 -14.64 0.57 -2.30
N ILE A 42 -14.88 1.29 -3.39
CA ILE A 42 -16.22 1.62 -3.87
C ILE A 42 -17.01 0.35 -4.25
N LEU A 43 -16.36 -0.68 -4.81
CA LEU A 43 -17.02 -1.98 -5.02
C LEU A 43 -17.56 -2.54 -3.70
N GLY A 44 -16.74 -2.55 -2.64
CA GLY A 44 -17.18 -2.96 -1.31
C GLY A 44 -18.29 -2.07 -0.73
N MET A 45 -18.30 -0.78 -1.04
CA MET A 45 -19.37 0.14 -0.64
C MET A 45 -20.70 -0.17 -1.36
N ILE A 46 -20.66 -0.43 -2.67
CA ILE A 46 -21.86 -0.67 -3.47
C ILE A 46 -22.42 -2.07 -3.19
N TYR A 47 -21.57 -3.09 -3.17
CA TYR A 47 -21.99 -4.49 -3.23
C TYR A 47 -21.94 -5.22 -1.88
N ASP A 48 -21.12 -4.77 -0.94
CA ASP A 48 -20.89 -5.45 0.34
C ASP A 48 -21.28 -4.57 1.56
N GLY A 49 -21.84 -3.39 1.32
CA GLY A 49 -22.35 -2.49 2.35
C GLY A 49 -21.26 -1.83 3.22
N ALA A 50 -20.01 -1.80 2.75
CA ALA A 50 -18.93 -1.12 3.46
C ALA A 50 -19.19 0.41 3.51
N ARG A 51 -18.87 1.05 4.64
CA ARG A 51 -19.00 2.52 4.82
C ARG A 51 -17.75 3.05 5.52
N PRO A 52 -16.57 2.95 4.89
CA PRO A 52 -15.34 3.36 5.55
C PRO A 52 -15.37 4.87 5.80
N PHE A 53 -15.04 5.24 7.04
CA PHE A 53 -14.67 6.63 7.35
C PHE A 53 -13.21 6.90 7.01
N PHE A 54 -12.37 5.86 7.06
CA PHE A 54 -10.95 5.86 6.80
C PHE A 54 -10.53 4.56 6.10
N VAL A 55 -9.59 4.61 5.16
CA VAL A 55 -9.06 3.41 4.46
C VAL A 55 -7.55 3.36 4.55
N ASN A 56 -7.03 2.34 5.24
CA ASN A 56 -5.60 2.23 5.55
C ASN A 56 -4.73 1.95 4.32
N ALA A 57 -5.14 1.02 3.47
CA ALA A 57 -4.34 0.56 2.33
C ALA A 57 -3.99 1.65 1.30
N MET A 58 -4.69 2.79 1.36
CA MET A 58 -4.53 3.97 0.50
C MET A 58 -3.85 5.16 1.21
N GLY A 59 -3.29 4.94 2.41
CA GLY A 59 -2.59 5.99 3.17
C GLY A 59 -3.49 7.18 3.51
N ALA A 60 -4.73 6.92 3.91
CA ALA A 60 -5.78 7.89 4.22
C ALA A 60 -6.33 8.65 2.98
N PRO A 61 -7.10 8.01 2.08
CA PRO A 61 -7.91 8.76 1.15
C PRO A 61 -8.99 9.45 1.97
N GLU A 62 -9.10 10.76 1.79
CA GLU A 62 -10.14 11.49 2.46
C GLU A 62 -11.52 11.07 1.94
N PRO A 63 -12.51 10.82 2.82
CA PRO A 63 -13.71 10.05 2.49
C PRO A 63 -14.54 10.65 1.36
N LEU A 64 -14.51 11.97 1.16
CA LEU A 64 -15.41 12.66 0.25
C LEU A 64 -15.33 12.13 -1.19
N ILE A 65 -14.13 11.83 -1.70
CA ILE A 65 -13.99 11.33 -3.07
C ILE A 65 -14.63 9.95 -3.23
N LEU A 66 -14.53 9.08 -2.22
CA LEU A 66 -15.09 7.73 -2.25
C LEU A 66 -16.61 7.80 -2.36
N TYR A 67 -17.26 8.65 -1.55
CA TYR A 67 -18.72 8.82 -1.60
C TYR A 67 -19.19 9.42 -2.93
N LEU A 68 -18.48 10.41 -3.48
CA LEU A 68 -18.83 11.00 -4.76
C LEU A 68 -18.63 10.03 -5.93
N GLN A 69 -17.53 9.29 -5.95
CA GLN A 69 -17.26 8.27 -6.96
C GLN A 69 -18.17 7.05 -6.80
N THR A 70 -18.65 6.74 -5.60
CA THR A 70 -19.68 5.69 -5.40
C THR A 70 -20.94 5.99 -6.21
N LEU A 71 -21.36 7.27 -6.29
CA LEU A 71 -22.51 7.66 -7.09
C LEU A 71 -22.28 7.41 -8.58
N THR A 72 -21.13 7.81 -9.11
CA THR A 72 -20.84 7.66 -10.55
C THR A 72 -20.58 6.20 -10.93
N VAL A 73 -19.89 5.42 -10.09
CA VAL A 73 -19.70 3.98 -10.30
C VAL A 73 -21.03 3.23 -10.19
N GLY A 74 -21.92 3.62 -9.27
CA GLY A 74 -23.26 3.06 -9.19
C GLY A 74 -24.13 3.34 -10.42
N LEU A 75 -23.94 4.50 -11.07
CA LEU A 75 -24.71 4.90 -12.25
C LEU A 75 -24.16 4.33 -13.57
N PHE A 76 -22.83 4.27 -13.72
CA PHE A 76 -22.18 3.91 -14.99
C PHE A 76 -21.45 2.56 -14.95
N GLY A 77 -21.42 1.91 -13.79
CA GLY A 77 -20.63 0.71 -13.56
C GLY A 77 -19.13 0.98 -13.37
N PRO A 78 -18.36 -0.05 -12.97
CA PRO A 78 -16.92 0.04 -12.79
C PRO A 78 -16.20 0.35 -14.11
N SER A 79 -15.67 1.56 -14.22
CA SER A 79 -14.94 2.04 -15.40
C SER A 79 -13.99 3.19 -15.04
N ALA A 80 -12.99 3.45 -15.88
CA ALA A 80 -12.13 4.63 -15.74
C ALA A 80 -12.95 5.93 -15.85
N PHE A 81 -13.93 5.95 -16.77
CA PHE A 81 -14.86 7.08 -16.94
C PHE A 81 -15.58 7.44 -15.64
N ALA A 82 -16.16 6.45 -14.95
CA ALA A 82 -16.94 6.69 -13.73
C ALA A 82 -16.10 7.38 -12.63
N LEU A 83 -14.85 6.97 -12.43
CA LEU A 83 -13.96 7.58 -11.44
C LEU A 83 -13.54 8.99 -11.84
N ARG A 84 -13.19 9.17 -13.12
CA ARG A 84 -12.67 10.45 -13.64
C ARG A 84 -13.73 11.51 -13.75
N LEU A 85 -14.99 11.13 -13.98
CA LEU A 85 -16.11 12.08 -14.14
C LEU A 85 -16.21 13.02 -12.93
N VAL A 86 -16.06 12.49 -11.71
CA VAL A 86 -16.12 13.28 -10.48
C VAL A 86 -15.06 14.39 -10.45
N THR A 87 -13.80 14.04 -10.75
CA THR A 87 -12.69 14.98 -10.71
C THR A 87 -12.71 15.94 -11.89
N ALA A 88 -13.17 15.49 -13.06
CA ALA A 88 -13.35 16.32 -14.24
C ALA A 88 -14.40 17.41 -14.00
N LEU A 89 -15.55 17.03 -13.43
CA LEU A 89 -16.59 17.98 -13.03
C LEU A 89 -16.08 18.97 -11.98
N ALA A 90 -15.28 18.53 -11.01
CA ALA A 90 -14.66 19.45 -10.06
C ALA A 90 -13.70 20.44 -10.72
N GLY A 91 -12.97 20.02 -11.75
CA GLY A 91 -12.16 20.90 -12.58
C GLY A 91 -12.97 21.95 -13.34
N VAL A 92 -14.13 21.59 -13.90
CA VAL A 92 -15.05 22.53 -14.55
C VAL A 92 -15.61 23.53 -13.54
N LEU A 93 -16.06 23.05 -12.38
CA LEU A 93 -16.60 23.89 -11.32
C LEU A 93 -15.54 24.85 -10.75
N SER A 94 -14.27 24.46 -10.73
CA SER A 94 -13.16 25.33 -10.33
C SER A 94 -13.02 26.54 -11.25
N VAL A 95 -13.25 26.39 -12.56
CA VAL A 95 -13.27 27.52 -13.51
C VAL A 95 -14.41 28.49 -13.21
N ALA A 96 -15.61 27.96 -12.96
CA ALA A 96 -16.74 28.78 -12.53
C ALA A 96 -16.49 29.49 -11.20
N ALA A 97 -15.84 28.81 -10.25
CA ALA A 97 -15.53 29.34 -8.94
C ALA A 97 -14.48 30.47 -9.03
N LEU A 98 -13.41 30.32 -9.83
CA LEU A 98 -12.42 31.39 -10.04
C LEU A 98 -13.06 32.63 -10.67
N PHE A 99 -13.94 32.46 -11.66
CA PHE A 99 -14.72 33.57 -12.20
C PHE A 99 -15.50 34.29 -11.08
N GLY A 100 -16.19 33.52 -10.23
CA GLY A 100 -16.95 34.02 -9.10
C GLY A 100 -16.09 34.80 -8.10
N VAL A 101 -14.96 34.23 -7.67
CA VAL A 101 -14.00 34.87 -6.74
C VAL A 101 -13.50 36.19 -7.31
N ALA A 102 -12.97 36.17 -8.54
CA ALA A 102 -12.43 37.34 -9.21
C ALA A 102 -13.48 38.45 -9.36
N TYR A 103 -14.71 38.08 -9.76
CA TYR A 103 -15.81 39.02 -9.92
C TYR A 103 -16.35 39.56 -8.59
N GLU A 104 -16.42 38.76 -7.52
CA GLU A 104 -16.89 39.23 -6.21
C GLU A 104 -15.90 40.19 -5.55
N PHE A 105 -14.59 39.97 -5.70
CA PHE A 105 -13.57 40.88 -5.17
C PHE A 105 -13.42 42.15 -6.02
N THR A 106 -13.27 42.03 -7.35
CA THR A 106 -12.87 43.19 -8.19
C THR A 106 -14.04 43.92 -8.83
N ARG A 107 -15.17 43.22 -9.04
CA ARG A 107 -16.28 43.62 -9.92
C ARG A 107 -15.89 43.94 -11.36
N ASP A 108 -14.67 43.60 -11.78
CA ASP A 108 -14.24 43.74 -13.17
C ASP A 108 -14.51 42.43 -13.91
N GLN A 109 -15.41 42.50 -14.90
CA GLN A 109 -15.75 41.35 -15.73
C GLN A 109 -14.55 40.87 -16.56
N ARG A 110 -13.63 41.76 -16.95
CA ARG A 110 -12.46 41.38 -17.75
C ARG A 110 -11.50 40.54 -16.93
N VAL A 111 -11.22 40.95 -15.69
CA VAL A 111 -10.40 40.17 -14.75
C VAL A 111 -11.00 38.78 -14.57
N ALA A 112 -12.30 38.70 -14.31
CA ALA A 112 -12.99 37.44 -14.08
C ALA A 112 -13.00 36.52 -15.32
N PHE A 113 -13.35 37.03 -16.50
CA PHE A 113 -13.39 36.22 -17.73
C PHE A 113 -12.01 35.76 -18.18
N ILE A 114 -11.00 36.64 -18.13
CA ILE A 114 -9.63 36.30 -18.56
C ILE A 114 -9.00 35.30 -17.61
N ALA A 115 -9.14 35.50 -16.29
CA ALA A 115 -8.64 34.54 -15.29
C ALA A 115 -9.31 33.16 -15.47
N ALA A 116 -10.63 33.12 -15.64
CA ALA A 116 -11.36 31.87 -15.83
C ALA A 116 -11.02 31.18 -17.16
N LEU A 117 -10.91 31.91 -18.27
CA LEU A 117 -10.55 31.35 -19.56
C LEU A 117 -9.12 30.81 -19.57
N ALA A 118 -8.17 31.54 -18.97
CA ALA A 118 -6.80 31.07 -18.83
C ALA A 118 -6.71 29.81 -17.94
N LEU A 119 -7.46 29.75 -16.84
CA LEU A 119 -7.56 28.55 -16.01
C LEU A 119 -8.21 27.37 -16.76
N ALA A 120 -9.21 27.64 -17.61
CA ALA A 120 -9.87 26.63 -18.43
C ALA A 120 -8.89 25.93 -19.37
N GLY A 121 -7.95 26.70 -19.95
CA GLY A 121 -6.88 26.22 -20.83
C GLY A 121 -5.61 25.74 -20.12
N SER A 122 -5.53 25.80 -18.79
CA SER A 122 -4.36 25.35 -18.04
C SER A 122 -4.11 23.84 -18.25
N LEU A 123 -3.04 23.50 -18.96
CA LEU A 123 -2.65 22.11 -19.20
C LEU A 123 -2.46 21.31 -17.91
N GLU A 124 -1.90 21.93 -16.87
CA GLU A 124 -1.64 21.30 -15.59
C GLU A 124 -2.94 20.90 -14.87
N LEU A 125 -3.87 21.85 -14.67
CA LEU A 125 -5.14 21.58 -14.01
C LEU A 125 -6.07 20.72 -14.84
N PHE A 126 -6.00 20.89 -16.16
CA PHE A 126 -6.63 19.99 -17.10
C PHE A 126 -6.21 18.55 -16.82
N ASN A 127 -4.90 18.28 -16.76
CA ASN A 127 -4.35 16.94 -16.60
C ASN A 127 -4.70 16.35 -15.23
N LEU A 128 -4.49 17.11 -14.16
CA LEU A 128 -4.82 16.70 -12.79
C LEU A 128 -6.31 16.39 -12.59
N SER A 129 -7.20 17.14 -13.24
CA SER A 129 -8.65 16.92 -13.13
C SER A 129 -9.14 15.64 -13.83
N ARG A 130 -8.33 15.06 -14.73
CA ARG A 130 -8.69 13.86 -15.52
C ARG A 130 -8.16 12.55 -14.93
N TYR A 131 -7.47 12.57 -13.79
CA TYR A 131 -6.91 11.35 -13.21
C TYR A 131 -7.88 10.51 -12.37
N GLY A 132 -9.01 11.06 -11.93
CA GLY A 132 -9.89 10.36 -10.98
C GLY A 132 -9.34 10.32 -9.55
N ILE A 133 -8.41 11.21 -9.21
CA ILE A 133 -7.78 11.35 -7.89
C ILE A 133 -8.15 12.70 -7.26
N ARG A 134 -8.25 12.72 -5.93
CA ARG A 134 -8.78 13.81 -5.09
C ARG A 134 -8.10 15.17 -5.16
N PHE A 135 -6.90 15.29 -5.74
CA PHE A 135 -6.11 16.53 -5.66
C PHE A 135 -6.89 17.77 -6.13
N ILE A 136 -7.63 17.67 -7.24
CA ILE A 136 -8.40 18.77 -7.83
C ILE A 136 -9.47 19.35 -6.89
N PHE A 137 -9.91 18.60 -5.89
CA PHE A 137 -10.85 19.12 -4.90
C PHE A 137 -10.26 20.25 -4.06
N VAL A 138 -8.95 20.30 -3.82
CA VAL A 138 -8.35 21.45 -3.13
C VAL A 138 -8.65 22.73 -3.91
N THR A 139 -8.41 22.73 -5.21
CA THR A 139 -8.71 23.84 -6.11
C THR A 139 -10.17 24.26 -6.05
N LEU A 140 -11.11 23.30 -6.13
CA LEU A 140 -12.54 23.60 -6.07
C LEU A 140 -12.96 24.18 -4.71
N PHE A 141 -12.60 23.50 -3.62
CA PHE A 141 -13.04 23.88 -2.27
C PHE A 141 -12.36 25.15 -1.78
N GLU A 142 -11.10 25.39 -2.15
CA GLU A 142 -10.42 26.68 -1.93
C GLU A 142 -11.18 27.82 -2.60
N LEU A 143 -11.44 27.71 -3.91
CA LEU A 143 -12.13 28.74 -4.67
C LEU A 143 -13.58 28.92 -4.22
N ALA A 144 -14.29 27.84 -3.88
CA ALA A 144 -15.66 27.92 -3.38
C ALA A 144 -15.71 28.60 -1.99
N ALA A 145 -14.78 28.28 -1.09
CA ALA A 145 -14.67 28.96 0.20
C ALA A 145 -14.32 30.45 0.01
N LEU A 146 -13.35 30.76 -0.86
CA LEU A 146 -13.01 32.13 -1.22
C LEU A 146 -14.17 32.88 -1.89
N TYR A 147 -14.98 32.21 -2.71
CA TYR A 147 -16.14 32.81 -3.36
C TYR A 147 -17.18 33.25 -2.33
N PHE A 148 -17.54 32.36 -1.41
CA PHE A 148 -18.48 32.66 -0.35
C PHE A 148 -17.93 33.69 0.63
N PHE A 149 -16.63 33.62 0.95
CA PHE A 149 -15.93 34.65 1.71
C PHE A 149 -16.01 36.01 1.02
N ALA A 150 -15.63 36.11 -0.26
CA ALA A 150 -15.65 37.36 -1.03
C ALA A 150 -17.06 37.94 -1.14
N ARG A 151 -18.05 37.09 -1.42
CA ARG A 151 -19.45 37.49 -1.47
C ARG A 151 -19.95 37.98 -0.11
N GLY A 152 -19.63 37.28 0.96
CA GLY A 152 -19.95 37.67 2.33
C GLY A 152 -19.29 38.99 2.71
N TRP A 153 -17.99 39.13 2.41
CA TRP A 153 -17.19 40.32 2.66
C TRP A 153 -17.73 41.56 1.94
N ARG A 154 -18.26 41.38 0.73
CA ARG A 154 -18.85 42.48 -0.04
C ARG A 154 -20.28 42.83 0.39
N THR A 155 -21.08 41.84 0.80
CA THR A 155 -22.52 42.03 1.05
C THR A 155 -22.92 42.10 2.52
N GLY A 156 -22.04 41.69 3.45
CA GLY A 156 -22.39 41.43 4.84
C GLY A 156 -23.34 40.24 5.03
N SER A 157 -23.57 39.41 4.00
CA SER A 157 -24.57 38.33 4.04
C SER A 157 -24.13 37.18 4.93
N TRP A 158 -24.87 36.94 6.02
CA TRP A 158 -24.72 35.77 6.89
C TRP A 158 -24.82 34.45 6.12
N ARG A 159 -25.73 34.36 5.14
CA ARG A 159 -25.89 33.15 4.33
C ARG A 159 -24.61 32.82 3.55
N ALA A 160 -23.92 33.83 3.03
CA ALA A 160 -22.65 33.62 2.34
C ALA A 160 -21.58 33.11 3.31
N PHE A 161 -21.47 33.68 4.51
CA PHE A 161 -20.51 33.21 5.51
C PHE A 161 -20.80 31.78 6.02
N ILE A 162 -22.07 31.44 6.26
CA ILE A 162 -22.47 30.09 6.67
C ILE A 162 -22.13 29.06 5.58
N LEU A 163 -22.49 29.34 4.32
CA LEU A 163 -22.14 28.47 3.20
C LEU A 163 -20.62 28.37 3.02
N GLY A 164 -19.89 29.47 3.22
CA GLY A 164 -18.43 29.49 3.24
C GLY A 164 -17.86 28.61 4.35
N GLY A 165 -18.47 28.60 5.54
CA GLY A 165 -18.09 27.73 6.65
C GLY A 165 -18.31 26.26 6.34
N ILE A 166 -19.44 25.91 5.72
CA ILE A 166 -19.72 24.52 5.30
C ILE A 166 -18.66 24.06 4.29
N VAL A 167 -18.40 24.84 3.26
CA VAL A 167 -17.40 24.50 2.23
C VAL A 167 -15.99 24.44 2.83
N LEU A 168 -15.63 25.38 3.70
CA LEU A 168 -14.33 25.39 4.36
C LEU A 168 -14.13 24.15 5.24
N GLY A 169 -15.16 23.77 6.00
CA GLY A 169 -15.16 22.55 6.83
C GLY A 169 -15.13 21.26 6.01
N LEU A 170 -15.75 21.24 4.82
CA LEU A 170 -15.67 20.11 3.89
C LEU A 170 -14.32 20.01 3.15
N SER A 171 -13.49 21.06 3.20
CA SER A 171 -12.23 21.10 2.46
C SER A 171 -11.16 20.20 3.09
N ILE A 172 -11.02 20.17 4.42
CA ILE A 172 -10.46 19.01 5.11
C ILE A 172 -11.40 17.85 4.77
N TYR A 173 -11.06 16.60 4.51
CA TYR A 173 -11.93 15.61 3.79
C TYR A 173 -11.73 15.60 2.27
N THR A 174 -10.89 16.47 1.70
CA THR A 174 -10.50 16.38 0.28
C THR A 174 -9.08 15.83 0.08
N TYR A 175 -8.08 16.56 0.56
CA TYR A 175 -6.65 16.23 0.46
C TYR A 175 -5.88 16.89 1.60
N LEU A 176 -4.71 16.37 1.93
CA LEU A 176 -3.89 16.86 3.05
C LEU A 176 -3.54 18.35 2.94
N ALA A 177 -3.23 18.84 1.73
CA ALA A 177 -2.92 20.26 1.51
C ALA A 177 -4.09 21.20 1.84
N ALA A 178 -5.34 20.71 1.86
CA ALA A 178 -6.51 21.52 2.17
C ALA A 178 -6.51 22.05 3.62
N ILE A 179 -5.70 21.49 4.53
CA ILE A 179 -5.52 22.02 5.91
C ILE A 179 -5.03 23.48 5.89
N PHE A 180 -4.33 23.89 4.82
CA PHE A 180 -3.82 25.25 4.66
C PHE A 180 -4.88 26.23 4.12
N VAL A 181 -6.04 25.76 3.62
CA VAL A 181 -7.11 26.65 3.12
C VAL A 181 -7.71 27.48 4.27
N PRO A 182 -8.07 26.88 5.42
CA PRO A 182 -8.39 27.64 6.65
C PRO A 182 -7.31 28.66 7.02
N VAL A 183 -6.02 28.28 6.95
CA VAL A 183 -4.92 29.20 7.30
C VAL A 183 -4.90 30.42 6.38
N GLY A 184 -5.12 30.22 5.07
CA GLY A 184 -5.19 31.31 4.09
C GLY A 184 -6.37 32.27 4.35
N LEU A 185 -7.58 31.74 4.57
CA LEU A 185 -8.75 32.57 4.89
C LEU A 185 -8.60 33.30 6.24
N PHE A 186 -7.98 32.66 7.22
CA PHE A 186 -7.68 33.28 8.51
C PHE A 186 -6.68 34.43 8.34
N ALA A 187 -5.61 34.22 7.55
CA ALA A 187 -4.63 35.25 7.23
C ALA A 187 -5.29 36.45 6.54
N LEU A 188 -6.25 36.25 5.64
CA LEU A 188 -7.04 37.33 5.03
C LEU A 188 -7.91 38.08 6.04
N TRP A 189 -8.51 37.36 6.98
CA TRP A 189 -9.32 37.98 8.03
C TRP A 189 -8.46 38.83 8.98
N ILE A 190 -7.28 38.33 9.37
CA ILE A 190 -6.31 39.10 10.17
C ILE A 190 -5.74 40.27 9.37
N PHE A 191 -5.46 40.10 8.08
CA PHE A 191 -5.04 41.19 7.21
C PHE A 191 -6.07 42.33 7.23
N ALA A 192 -7.36 42.00 7.14
CA ALA A 192 -8.43 43.01 7.22
C ALA A 192 -8.52 43.69 8.60
N LEU A 193 -8.13 43.04 9.70
CA LEU A 193 -8.03 43.70 11.01
C LEU A 193 -6.99 44.83 11.01
N VAL A 194 -5.95 44.73 10.18
CA VAL A 194 -4.89 45.75 10.10
C VAL A 194 -5.28 46.86 9.13
N PHE A 195 -5.73 46.49 7.93
CA PHE A 195 -5.91 47.44 6.82
C PHE A 195 -7.36 47.86 6.55
N ASP A 196 -8.35 47.19 7.15
CA ASP A 196 -9.78 47.48 6.99
C ASP A 196 -10.60 47.20 8.27
N ARG A 197 -10.19 47.84 9.36
CA ARG A 197 -10.80 47.68 10.70
C ARG A 197 -12.30 47.87 10.71
N ALA A 198 -12.82 48.77 9.87
CA ALA A 198 -14.25 49.07 9.80
C ALA A 198 -15.04 47.88 9.26
N ARG A 199 -14.66 47.33 8.09
CA ARG A 199 -15.32 46.14 7.54
C ARG A 199 -15.08 44.91 8.41
N TRP A 200 -13.89 44.78 9.00
CA TRP A 200 -13.59 43.71 9.94
C TRP A 200 -14.56 43.68 11.13
N ARG A 201 -14.78 44.84 11.79
CA ARG A 201 -15.73 44.96 12.90
C ARG A 201 -17.17 44.69 12.46
N ALA A 202 -17.56 45.21 11.30
CA ALA A 202 -18.91 45.01 10.74
C ALA A 202 -19.19 43.53 10.42
N HIS A 203 -18.17 42.75 10.07
CA HIS A 203 -18.30 41.35 9.69
C HIS A 203 -17.83 40.36 10.75
N PHE A 204 -17.49 40.81 11.96
CA PHE A 204 -16.95 39.96 13.02
C PHE A 204 -17.88 38.78 13.37
N LYS A 205 -19.17 39.04 13.65
CA LYS A 205 -20.14 37.99 14.01
C LYS A 205 -20.41 37.01 12.85
N PRO A 206 -20.68 37.45 11.61
CA PRO A 206 -20.77 36.54 10.47
C PRO A 206 -19.50 35.70 10.26
N MET A 207 -18.31 36.28 10.45
CA MET A 207 -17.06 35.56 10.31
C MET A 207 -16.89 34.50 11.40
N LEU A 208 -17.25 34.82 12.64
CA LEU A 208 -17.27 33.83 13.72
C LEU A 208 -18.19 32.65 13.36
N ALA A 209 -19.36 32.91 12.77
CA ALA A 209 -20.24 31.85 12.30
C ALA A 209 -19.59 30.98 11.21
N LEU A 210 -18.86 31.59 10.25
CA LEU A 210 -18.07 30.82 9.26
C LEU A 210 -17.10 29.85 9.95
N TRP A 211 -16.33 30.34 10.93
CA TRP A 211 -15.35 29.52 11.66
C TRP A 211 -16.00 28.44 12.51
N THR A 212 -17.07 28.76 13.23
CA THR A 212 -17.80 27.80 14.05
C THR A 212 -18.39 26.68 13.19
N ILE A 213 -19.02 27.02 12.06
CA ILE A 213 -19.58 26.01 11.15
C ILE A 213 -18.46 25.17 10.52
N ALA A 214 -17.36 25.79 10.08
CA ALA A 214 -16.23 25.05 9.55
C ALA A 214 -15.66 24.05 10.59
N PHE A 215 -15.53 24.47 11.84
CA PHE A 215 -15.08 23.61 12.94
C PHE A 215 -16.04 22.45 13.22
N VAL A 216 -17.35 22.70 13.26
CA VAL A 216 -18.36 21.66 13.49
C VAL A 216 -18.32 20.60 12.39
N ILE A 217 -18.24 21.01 11.12
CA ILE A 217 -18.13 20.06 10.00
C ILE A 217 -16.80 19.31 10.03
N ALA A 218 -15.72 19.97 10.45
CA ALA A 218 -14.39 19.38 10.59
C ALA A 218 -14.25 18.38 11.74
N LEU A 219 -15.13 18.46 12.74
CA LEU A 219 -14.99 17.77 14.03
C LEU A 219 -14.82 16.25 13.91
N PRO A 220 -15.57 15.49 13.09
CA PRO A 220 -15.37 14.05 12.94
C PRO A 220 -13.94 13.66 12.50
N ARG A 221 -13.35 14.40 11.54
CA ARG A 221 -11.96 14.15 11.11
C ARG A 221 -10.98 14.42 12.24
N LEU A 222 -11.17 15.52 12.97
CA LEU A 222 -10.30 15.89 14.10
C LEU A 222 -10.39 14.87 15.24
N ALA A 223 -11.60 14.41 15.57
CA ALA A 223 -11.83 13.38 16.57
C ALA A 223 -11.12 12.06 16.19
N PHE A 224 -11.22 11.64 14.93
CA PHE A 224 -10.50 10.46 14.44
C PHE A 224 -8.98 10.57 14.63
N GLN A 225 -8.40 11.74 14.35
CA GLN A 225 -6.96 11.97 14.54
C GLN A 225 -6.52 11.94 16.01
N ILE A 226 -7.40 12.33 16.93
CA ILE A 226 -7.15 12.26 18.37
C ILE A 226 -7.18 10.80 18.87
N VAL A 227 -8.10 9.99 18.35
CA VAL A 227 -8.25 8.57 18.72
C VAL A 227 -7.15 7.70 18.11
N TYR A 228 -6.70 8.01 16.89
CA TYR A 228 -5.67 7.26 16.16
C TYR A 228 -4.45 8.12 15.80
N PRO A 229 -3.72 8.68 16.79
CA PRO A 229 -2.63 9.62 16.55
C PRO A 229 -1.48 9.01 15.73
N GLN A 230 -1.18 7.72 15.94
CA GLN A 230 -0.15 6.99 15.20
C GLN A 230 -0.44 6.94 13.69
N VAL A 231 -1.71 6.80 13.30
CA VAL A 231 -2.13 6.77 11.89
C VAL A 231 -2.03 8.17 11.28
N ALA A 232 -2.43 9.20 12.03
CA ALA A 232 -2.32 10.60 11.60
C ALA A 232 -0.86 11.05 11.45
N LEU A 233 0.00 10.64 12.39
CA LEU A 233 1.42 11.01 12.42
C LEU A 233 2.27 10.20 11.43
N ALA A 234 1.88 8.96 11.08
CA ALA A 234 2.63 8.14 10.12
C ALA A 234 2.87 8.88 8.80
N ARG A 235 1.85 9.57 8.27
CA ARG A 235 2.00 10.32 7.01
C ARG A 235 2.84 11.59 7.16
N VAL A 236 2.74 12.26 8.31
CA VAL A 236 3.56 13.45 8.61
C VAL A 236 5.02 13.04 8.75
N ASN A 237 5.30 11.97 9.51
CA ASN A 237 6.65 11.44 9.75
C ASN A 237 7.31 10.92 8.46
N GLN A 238 6.54 10.38 7.51
CA GLN A 238 7.06 9.94 6.20
C GLN A 238 7.65 11.08 5.36
N VAL A 239 7.14 12.30 5.50
CA VAL A 239 7.50 13.44 4.63
C VAL A 239 8.23 14.56 5.36
N ASN A 240 8.56 14.36 6.63
CA ASN A 240 9.05 15.42 7.50
C ASN A 240 10.53 15.79 7.20
N VAL A 241 10.78 17.08 6.93
CA VAL A 241 12.11 17.65 6.62
C VAL A 241 12.99 17.83 7.86
N TRP A 242 12.38 18.01 9.05
CA TRP A 242 13.08 18.43 10.27
C TRP A 242 14.16 17.45 10.76
N GLN A 243 14.25 16.25 10.19
CA GLN A 243 15.21 15.22 10.57
C GLN A 243 16.32 14.97 9.55
N ARG A 244 16.26 15.56 8.34
CA ARG A 244 17.03 15.04 7.19
C ARG A 244 17.91 16.03 6.43
N ALA A 245 17.78 17.35 6.62
CA ALA A 245 18.59 18.35 5.91
C ALA A 245 18.77 19.65 6.71
N ASP A 246 19.82 20.42 6.37
CA ASP A 246 19.89 21.83 6.77
C ASP A 246 18.77 22.59 6.04
N LEU A 247 17.92 23.27 6.82
CA LEU A 247 16.72 23.93 6.32
C LEU A 247 17.04 24.98 5.25
N LEU A 248 18.17 25.68 5.35
CA LEU A 248 18.52 26.72 4.40
C LEU A 248 18.90 26.15 3.02
N ASP A 249 19.55 24.99 3.00
CA ASP A 249 19.97 24.29 1.79
C ASP A 249 18.79 23.72 0.99
N VAL A 250 17.65 23.50 1.65
CA VAL A 250 16.41 23.02 1.01
C VAL A 250 15.50 24.20 0.62
N ILE A 251 15.32 25.17 1.52
CA ILE A 251 14.35 26.25 1.32
C ILE A 251 14.77 27.19 0.19
N PHE A 252 16.03 27.63 0.15
CA PHE A 252 16.43 28.66 -0.82
C PHE A 252 16.37 28.19 -2.28
N PRO A 253 16.92 27.00 -2.66
CA PRO A 253 16.76 26.47 -4.01
C PRO A 253 15.30 26.26 -4.41
N ARG A 254 14.44 25.87 -3.46
CA ARG A 254 13.00 25.71 -3.69
C ARG A 254 12.30 27.03 -3.97
N MET A 255 12.61 28.09 -3.24
CA MET A 255 12.06 29.42 -3.53
C MET A 255 12.42 29.90 -4.94
N ILE A 256 13.63 29.59 -5.41
CA ILE A 256 14.03 29.85 -6.81
C ILE A 256 13.22 28.98 -7.77
N ALA A 257 13.07 27.68 -7.48
CA ALA A 257 12.28 26.78 -8.32
C ALA A 257 10.81 27.23 -8.42
N TYR A 258 10.20 27.65 -7.31
CA TYR A 258 8.85 28.23 -7.28
C TYR A 258 8.73 29.47 -8.15
N ALA A 259 9.73 30.35 -8.17
CA ALA A 259 9.71 31.52 -9.05
C ALA A 259 9.83 31.12 -10.53
N LYS A 260 10.69 30.15 -10.85
CA LYS A 260 10.92 29.67 -12.22
C LYS A 260 9.71 28.91 -12.80
N MET A 261 8.95 28.20 -11.96
CA MET A 261 7.85 27.33 -12.43
C MET A 261 6.77 28.09 -13.20
N PHE A 262 6.59 29.39 -12.91
CA PHE A 262 5.52 30.18 -13.50
C PHE A 262 5.73 30.44 -14.99
N GLY A 263 6.95 30.57 -15.50
CA GLY A 263 7.16 30.91 -16.92
C GLY A 263 8.57 30.69 -17.47
N ILE A 264 9.50 30.13 -16.69
CA ILE A 264 10.89 29.92 -17.10
C ILE A 264 11.16 28.43 -17.30
N GLU A 265 11.04 27.64 -16.24
CA GLU A 265 11.34 26.21 -16.26
C GLU A 265 10.51 25.50 -15.18
N TRP A 266 9.90 24.38 -15.53
CA TRP A 266 9.29 23.48 -14.56
C TRP A 266 9.41 22.03 -15.04
N ARG A 267 10.47 21.34 -14.59
CA ARG A 267 10.74 19.95 -15.00
C ARG A 267 9.62 18.98 -14.63
N ASP A 268 9.07 19.17 -13.42
CA ASP A 268 8.01 18.31 -12.88
C ASP A 268 6.60 18.69 -13.38
N GLY A 269 6.49 19.83 -14.08
CA GLY A 269 5.24 20.28 -14.71
C GLY A 269 4.74 19.26 -15.72
N THR A 270 3.44 19.26 -16.00
CA THR A 270 2.90 18.42 -17.09
C THR A 270 3.69 18.71 -18.37
N PHE A 271 4.27 17.67 -18.97
CA PHE A 271 5.09 17.78 -20.19
C PHE A 271 6.42 18.55 -20.05
N GLY A 272 6.87 18.81 -18.82
CA GLY A 272 8.11 19.55 -18.54
C GLY A 272 8.05 21.02 -18.95
N ILE A 273 6.83 21.57 -19.11
CA ILE A 273 6.63 22.97 -19.48
C ILE A 273 6.25 23.83 -18.26
N PRO A 274 6.63 25.11 -18.24
CA PRO A 274 6.20 26.05 -17.20
C PRO A 274 4.67 26.20 -17.15
N LEU A 275 4.15 26.72 -16.02
CA LEU A 275 2.71 26.91 -15.82
C LEU A 275 2.09 27.87 -16.85
N PHE A 276 2.82 28.92 -17.22
CA PHE A 276 2.41 29.91 -18.22
C PHE A 276 3.36 29.90 -19.41
N ASP A 277 2.80 30.05 -20.61
CA ASP A 277 3.58 30.42 -21.79
C ASP A 277 4.09 31.88 -21.67
N PRO A 278 5.02 32.32 -22.53
CA PRO A 278 5.59 33.67 -22.42
C PRO A 278 4.56 34.80 -22.42
N ALA A 279 3.43 34.66 -23.13
CA ALA A 279 2.39 35.69 -23.18
C ALA A 279 1.60 35.75 -21.88
N LEU A 280 1.15 34.60 -21.36
CA LEU A 280 0.47 34.52 -20.08
C LEU A 280 1.39 34.89 -18.92
N PHE A 281 2.69 34.56 -19.00
CA PHE A 281 3.69 34.92 -18.00
C PHE A 281 3.88 36.45 -17.92
N ALA A 282 3.94 37.14 -19.06
CA ALA A 282 4.00 38.60 -19.07
C ALA A 282 2.77 39.23 -18.40
N LEU A 283 1.57 38.72 -18.68
CA LEU A 283 0.33 39.16 -18.03
C LEU A 283 0.32 38.85 -16.53
N PHE A 284 0.81 37.68 -16.13
CA PHE A 284 0.99 37.30 -14.73
C PHE A 284 1.90 38.29 -13.99
N VAL A 285 3.07 38.63 -14.55
CA VAL A 285 4.01 39.58 -13.94
C VAL A 285 3.39 40.97 -13.78
N ILE A 286 2.72 41.49 -14.81
CA ILE A 286 1.97 42.77 -14.73
C ILE A 286 0.91 42.68 -13.63
N GLY A 287 0.19 41.56 -13.55
CA GLY A 287 -0.82 41.31 -12.52
C GLY A 287 -0.27 41.33 -11.11
N VAL A 288 0.88 40.68 -10.87
CA VAL A 288 1.59 40.72 -9.60
C VAL A 288 1.94 42.16 -9.22
N ILE A 289 2.51 42.95 -10.15
CA ILE A 289 2.83 44.36 -9.93
C ILE A 289 1.58 45.17 -9.55
N VAL A 290 0.47 44.99 -10.26
CA VAL A 290 -0.81 45.68 -9.99
C VAL A 290 -1.36 45.32 -8.61
N CYS A 291 -1.29 44.05 -8.24
CA CYS A 291 -1.77 43.58 -6.94
C CYS A 291 -0.87 44.07 -5.80
N LEU A 292 0.45 44.07 -6.00
CA LEU A 292 1.41 44.65 -5.06
C LEU A 292 1.23 46.15 -4.91
N ALA A 293 0.93 46.90 -5.99
CA ALA A 293 0.62 48.32 -5.89
C ALA A 293 -0.66 48.60 -5.07
N ARG A 294 -1.58 47.62 -5.00
CA ARG A 294 -2.86 47.69 -4.29
C ARG A 294 -2.88 46.79 -3.05
N TRP A 295 -1.73 46.39 -2.53
CA TRP A 295 -1.60 45.35 -1.51
C TRP A 295 -2.39 45.63 -0.23
N ARG A 296 -2.65 46.90 0.11
CA ARG A 296 -3.47 47.29 1.28
C ARG A 296 -4.96 46.97 1.14
N LYS A 297 -5.41 46.57 -0.05
CA LYS A 297 -6.80 46.22 -0.35
C LYS A 297 -6.95 44.70 -0.44
N ILE A 298 -7.84 44.15 0.38
CA ILE A 298 -8.09 42.69 0.43
C ILE A 298 -8.48 42.13 -0.94
N GLU A 299 -9.20 42.93 -1.75
CA GLU A 299 -9.65 42.58 -3.10
C GLU A 299 -8.49 42.29 -4.07
N TRP A 300 -7.28 42.77 -3.76
CA TRP A 300 -6.08 42.63 -4.60
C TRP A 300 -4.99 41.78 -3.95
N VAL A 301 -4.90 41.76 -2.61
CA VAL A 301 -3.86 40.99 -1.90
C VAL A 301 -4.20 39.51 -1.74
N TRP A 302 -5.47 39.13 -1.91
CA TRP A 302 -5.92 37.78 -1.54
C TRP A 302 -5.14 36.68 -2.25
N ALA A 303 -4.86 36.86 -3.54
CA ALA A 303 -4.13 35.88 -4.34
C ALA A 303 -2.70 35.71 -3.83
N ALA A 304 -2.02 36.80 -3.45
CA ALA A 304 -0.66 36.73 -2.90
C ALA A 304 -0.64 36.02 -1.54
N VAL A 305 -1.61 36.29 -0.67
CA VAL A 305 -1.74 35.61 0.64
C VAL A 305 -1.99 34.12 0.44
N MET A 306 -2.91 33.75 -0.45
CA MET A 306 -3.19 32.34 -0.74
C MET A 306 -1.97 31.63 -1.31
N ILE A 307 -1.25 32.22 -2.27
CA ILE A 307 0.00 31.63 -2.79
C ILE A 307 1.02 31.43 -1.67
N GLY A 308 1.25 32.45 -0.82
CA GLY A 308 2.21 32.36 0.27
C GLY A 308 1.89 31.22 1.25
N VAL A 309 0.61 31.02 1.57
CA VAL A 309 0.16 29.93 2.43
C VAL A 309 0.21 28.57 1.71
N MET A 310 -0.15 28.52 0.43
CA MET A 310 -0.22 27.30 -0.37
C MET A 310 1.14 26.79 -0.86
N PHE A 311 2.23 27.51 -0.59
CA PHE A 311 3.59 26.95 -0.70
C PHE A 311 3.96 26.04 0.49
N LEU A 312 3.33 26.24 1.66
CA LEU A 312 3.67 25.49 2.88
C LEU A 312 3.50 23.97 2.78
N PRO A 313 2.45 23.41 2.12
CA PRO A 313 2.32 21.96 1.97
C PRO A 313 3.54 21.29 1.31
N ASP A 314 4.13 21.93 0.30
CA ASP A 314 5.32 21.40 -0.38
C ASP A 314 6.59 21.70 0.41
N LEU A 315 6.71 22.93 0.93
CA LEU A 315 7.88 23.37 1.70
C LEU A 315 8.13 22.53 2.97
N LEU A 316 7.07 22.12 3.66
CA LEU A 316 7.15 21.37 4.92
C LEU A 316 7.31 19.85 4.73
N ALA A 317 7.19 19.35 3.50
CA ALA A 317 7.08 17.92 3.21
C ALA A 317 8.25 17.37 2.36
N ALA A 318 9.31 18.14 2.23
CA ALA A 318 10.31 18.02 1.17
C ALA A 318 11.71 17.66 1.66
N ASP A 319 12.19 16.47 1.29
CA ASP A 319 13.58 16.02 1.49
C ASP A 319 14.49 16.24 0.27
N GLU A 320 13.93 16.59 -0.89
CA GLU A 320 14.66 16.87 -2.14
C GLU A 320 14.42 18.32 -2.64
N PRO A 321 15.21 18.85 -3.59
CA PRO A 321 14.98 20.18 -4.18
C PRO A 321 13.90 20.22 -5.28
N THR A 322 13.31 19.09 -5.68
CA THR A 322 12.30 18.96 -6.76
C THR A 322 10.90 19.40 -6.32
N LEU A 323 10.08 19.91 -7.25
CA LEU A 323 8.78 20.51 -6.91
C LEU A 323 7.65 19.50 -7.05
N ASN A 324 6.88 19.29 -5.98
CA ASN A 324 5.75 18.39 -6.06
C ASN A 324 4.47 19.11 -6.53
N LYS A 325 4.10 18.90 -7.80
CA LYS A 325 2.91 19.52 -8.42
C LYS A 325 1.60 19.31 -7.67
N VAL A 326 1.38 18.14 -7.03
CA VAL A 326 0.10 17.87 -6.33
C VAL A 326 0.03 18.59 -4.99
N ARG A 327 1.18 18.89 -4.35
CA ARG A 327 1.24 19.71 -3.13
C ARG A 327 1.06 21.20 -3.44
N LEU A 328 1.45 21.64 -4.63
CA LEU A 328 1.35 23.03 -5.11
C LEU A 328 -0.02 23.36 -5.73
N ILE A 329 -0.98 22.43 -5.75
CA ILE A 329 -2.22 22.60 -6.51
C ILE A 329 -3.09 23.79 -6.08
N GLY A 330 -2.99 24.23 -4.81
CA GLY A 330 -3.67 25.43 -4.30
C GLY A 330 -3.09 26.76 -4.80
N ILE A 331 -1.90 26.74 -5.41
CA ILE A 331 -1.25 27.96 -5.94
C ILE A 331 -1.82 28.33 -7.31
N PHE A 332 -2.26 27.34 -8.08
CA PHE A 332 -2.64 27.55 -9.47
C PHE A 332 -3.78 28.57 -9.61
N PRO A 333 -4.93 28.46 -8.90
CA PRO A 333 -6.03 29.39 -9.12
C PRO A 333 -5.72 30.87 -8.78
N PRO A 334 -5.08 31.18 -7.64
CA PRO A 334 -4.57 32.53 -7.38
C PRO A 334 -3.62 33.07 -8.47
N ALA A 335 -2.77 32.22 -9.05
CA ALA A 335 -1.84 32.64 -10.10
C ALA A 335 -2.59 33.08 -11.38
N PHE A 336 -3.66 32.37 -11.76
CA PHE A 336 -4.51 32.76 -12.89
C PHE A 336 -5.32 34.04 -12.63
N PHE A 337 -5.61 34.39 -11.37
CA PHE A 337 -6.15 35.72 -11.05
C PHE A 337 -5.19 36.84 -11.42
N PHE A 338 -3.88 36.68 -11.19
CA PHE A 338 -2.89 37.68 -11.62
C PHE A 338 -2.88 37.87 -13.13
N VAL A 339 -3.00 36.79 -13.92
CA VAL A 339 -3.14 36.91 -15.38
C VAL A 339 -4.33 37.80 -15.75
N GLY A 340 -5.49 37.58 -15.15
CA GLY A 340 -6.68 38.42 -15.38
C GLY A 340 -6.50 39.87 -14.94
N ALA A 341 -5.87 40.10 -13.79
CA ALA A 341 -5.57 41.43 -13.26
C ALA A 341 -4.61 42.20 -14.17
N GLY A 342 -3.52 41.54 -14.62
CA GLY A 342 -2.53 42.14 -15.50
C GLY A 342 -3.07 42.42 -16.89
N ALA A 343 -3.89 41.52 -17.44
CA ALA A 343 -4.61 41.74 -18.68
C ALA A 343 -5.54 42.95 -18.62
N SER A 344 -6.35 43.07 -17.55
CA SER A 344 -7.24 44.23 -17.40
C SER A 344 -6.46 45.53 -17.28
N ALA A 345 -5.38 45.53 -16.49
CA ALA A 345 -4.51 46.69 -16.32
C ALA A 345 -3.79 47.09 -17.62
N LEU A 346 -3.29 46.13 -18.40
CA LEU A 346 -2.67 46.39 -19.69
C LEU A 346 -3.66 46.99 -20.68
N ILE A 347 -4.91 46.50 -20.71
CA ILE A 347 -5.97 47.09 -21.54
C ILE A 347 -6.27 48.53 -21.11
N ASP A 348 -6.35 48.79 -19.80
CA ASP A 348 -6.65 50.13 -19.27
C ASP A 348 -5.51 51.13 -19.42
N PHE A 349 -4.27 50.66 -19.59
CA PHE A 349 -3.12 51.51 -19.90
C PHE A 349 -3.28 52.25 -21.24
N PHE A 350 -4.03 51.70 -22.20
CA PHE A 350 -4.28 52.31 -23.49
C PHE A 350 -5.67 52.99 -23.55
N HIS A 351 -5.74 54.14 -24.24
CA HIS A 351 -6.99 54.88 -24.46
C HIS A 351 -7.48 54.78 -25.93
N ALA A 352 -8.79 54.91 -26.16
CA ALA A 352 -9.43 54.94 -27.48
C ALA A 352 -9.15 53.71 -28.39
N ARG A 353 -8.89 53.91 -29.70
CA ARG A 353 -8.68 52.82 -30.69
C ARG A 353 -7.55 51.85 -30.32
N PRO A 354 -6.40 52.29 -29.79
CA PRO A 354 -5.38 51.40 -29.23
C PRO A 354 -5.92 50.42 -28.18
N ARG A 355 -6.87 50.84 -27.32
CA ARG A 355 -7.48 49.99 -26.30
C ARG A 355 -8.22 48.79 -26.88
N THR A 356 -9.02 49.00 -27.92
CA THR A 356 -9.76 47.91 -28.58
C THR A 356 -8.83 46.93 -29.28
N ILE A 357 -7.72 47.41 -29.86
CA ILE A 357 -6.71 46.56 -30.49
C ILE A 357 -6.01 45.71 -29.42
N VAL A 358 -5.54 46.33 -28.33
CA VAL A 358 -4.88 45.62 -27.22
C VAL A 358 -5.81 44.61 -26.56
N ALA A 359 -7.08 44.96 -26.32
CA ALA A 359 -8.07 44.02 -25.79
C ALA A 359 -8.26 42.81 -26.73
N THR A 360 -8.27 43.04 -28.04
CA THR A 360 -8.38 41.97 -29.05
C THR A 360 -7.13 41.10 -29.07
N ILE A 361 -5.93 41.68 -29.00
CA ILE A 361 -4.66 40.95 -28.90
C ILE A 361 -4.64 40.08 -27.65
N VAL A 362 -4.94 40.65 -26.48
CA VAL A 362 -4.98 39.91 -25.20
C VAL A 362 -5.97 38.75 -25.27
N ALA A 363 -7.19 39.00 -25.77
CA ALA A 363 -8.18 37.93 -25.92
C ALA A 363 -7.70 36.83 -26.88
N THR A 364 -7.07 37.22 -27.99
CA THR A 364 -6.52 36.29 -28.99
C THR A 364 -5.39 35.44 -28.39
N LEU A 365 -4.47 36.04 -27.63
CA LEU A 365 -3.37 35.32 -26.98
C LEU A 365 -3.88 34.29 -25.97
N VAL A 366 -4.89 34.64 -25.17
CA VAL A 366 -5.50 33.69 -24.23
C VAL A 366 -6.20 32.56 -24.97
N VAL A 367 -6.92 32.85 -26.06
CA VAL A 367 -7.56 31.80 -26.89
C VAL A 367 -6.54 30.90 -27.57
N LEU A 368 -5.43 31.46 -28.08
CA LEU A 368 -4.34 30.69 -28.66
C LEU A 368 -3.64 29.81 -27.62
N ASN A 369 -3.47 30.27 -26.38
CA ASN A 369 -2.98 29.44 -25.29
C ASN A 369 -3.90 28.24 -25.02
N VAL A 370 -5.21 28.46 -24.95
CA VAL A 370 -6.21 27.40 -24.78
C VAL A 370 -6.11 26.40 -25.94
N ALA A 371 -6.10 26.89 -27.18
CA ALA A 371 -6.01 26.04 -28.38
C ALA A 371 -4.70 25.24 -28.41
N SER A 372 -3.57 25.87 -28.06
CA SER A 372 -2.26 25.22 -27.95
C SER A 372 -2.26 24.12 -26.89
N SER A 373 -2.84 24.38 -25.71
CA SER A 373 -2.92 23.39 -24.63
C SER A 373 -3.81 22.20 -25.01
N LEU A 374 -4.95 22.45 -25.67
CA LEU A 374 -5.83 21.39 -26.19
C LEU A 374 -5.12 20.56 -27.27
N HIS A 375 -4.41 21.20 -28.20
CA HIS A 375 -3.63 20.52 -29.23
C HIS A 375 -2.49 19.69 -28.63
N ALA A 376 -1.77 20.23 -27.65
CA ALA A 376 -0.70 19.53 -26.96
C ALA A 376 -1.21 18.26 -26.25
N TYR A 377 -2.35 18.35 -25.57
CA TYR A 377 -2.91 17.22 -24.83
C TYR A 377 -3.54 16.16 -25.74
N PHE A 378 -4.40 16.56 -26.70
CA PHE A 378 -5.22 15.61 -27.47
C PHE A 378 -4.58 15.12 -28.77
N ILE A 379 -3.57 15.82 -29.30
CA ILE A 379 -2.99 15.51 -30.62
C ILE A 379 -1.50 15.24 -30.48
N ALA A 380 -0.70 16.25 -30.14
CA ALA A 380 0.74 16.20 -30.31
C ALA A 380 1.45 15.18 -29.40
N ARG A 381 1.14 15.17 -28.09
CA ARG A 381 1.94 14.41 -27.11
C ARG A 381 1.41 12.99 -26.80
N ILE A 382 0.20 12.64 -27.26
CA ILE A 382 -0.27 11.24 -27.25
C ILE A 382 0.55 10.40 -28.25
N ALA A 383 0.93 11.00 -29.38
CA ALA A 383 1.69 10.36 -30.44
C ALA A 383 3.20 10.20 -30.13
N ASP A 384 3.81 11.18 -29.43
CA ASP A 384 5.27 11.28 -29.29
C ASP A 384 5.87 10.72 -27.97
N SER A 385 5.06 10.19 -27.05
CA SER A 385 5.53 9.75 -25.73
C SER A 385 6.44 8.49 -25.83
N PRO A 386 7.77 8.61 -25.60
CA PRO A 386 8.73 7.54 -25.84
C PRO A 386 8.59 6.38 -24.83
N ARG A 387 9.00 5.18 -25.26
CA ARG A 387 8.91 3.90 -24.50
C ARG A 387 9.56 3.92 -23.10
N ASN A 388 10.52 4.79 -22.83
CA ASN A 388 11.40 4.70 -21.64
C ASN A 388 11.39 5.94 -20.72
N ALA A 389 10.38 6.80 -20.76
CA ALA A 389 10.30 7.92 -19.81
C ALA A 389 9.64 7.49 -18.49
N GLU A 390 10.47 7.22 -17.48
CA GLU A 390 10.13 6.83 -16.09
C GLU A 390 9.15 7.79 -15.37
N TYR A 391 8.82 8.95 -15.98
CA TYR A 391 8.02 10.02 -15.39
C TYR A 391 6.82 10.49 -16.24
N ASP A 392 6.43 9.72 -17.27
CA ASP A 392 5.34 10.18 -18.14
C ASP A 392 3.96 10.02 -17.51
N ASN A 393 3.20 11.12 -17.47
CA ASN A 393 1.79 11.22 -17.05
C ASN A 393 0.86 10.27 -17.83
N PHE A 394 1.34 9.68 -18.94
CA PHE A 394 0.62 8.84 -19.90
C PHE A 394 1.09 7.37 -19.93
N ASN A 395 2.06 6.97 -19.10
CA ASN A 395 2.48 5.57 -18.97
C ASN A 395 1.85 4.91 -17.72
N VAL A 396 0.52 4.97 -17.65
CA VAL A 396 -0.23 4.60 -16.46
C VAL A 396 -0.95 3.28 -16.71
N SER A 397 -0.53 2.20 -16.03
CA SER A 397 -1.22 0.90 -15.95
C SER A 397 -2.02 0.46 -17.20
N ARG A 398 -1.47 0.67 -18.41
CA ARG A 398 -2.18 0.40 -19.67
C ARG A 398 -2.37 -1.09 -19.89
N VAL A 399 -1.37 -1.87 -19.48
CA VAL A 399 -1.36 -3.33 -19.49
C VAL A 399 -2.50 -3.87 -18.64
N GLU A 400 -2.67 -3.37 -17.42
CA GLU A 400 -3.75 -3.79 -16.52
C GLU A 400 -5.13 -3.42 -17.05
N VAL A 401 -5.28 -2.28 -17.74
CA VAL A 401 -6.56 -1.91 -18.38
C VAL A 401 -6.88 -2.86 -19.52
N ALA A 402 -5.92 -3.15 -20.40
CA ALA A 402 -6.12 -4.07 -21.53
C ALA A 402 -6.47 -5.50 -21.06
N GLU A 403 -5.82 -5.96 -19.99
CA GLU A 403 -6.13 -7.24 -19.35
C GLU A 403 -7.58 -7.25 -18.80
N ALA A 404 -7.96 -6.24 -18.03
CA ALA A 404 -9.30 -6.18 -17.46
C ALA A 404 -10.40 -6.06 -18.54
N GLU A 405 -10.17 -5.28 -19.59
CA GLU A 405 -11.08 -5.17 -20.74
C GLU A 405 -11.25 -6.53 -21.43
N TRP A 406 -10.15 -7.25 -21.69
CA TRP A 406 -10.24 -8.58 -22.28
C TRP A 406 -11.02 -9.55 -21.40
N ILE A 407 -10.77 -9.57 -20.08
CA ILE A 407 -11.48 -10.42 -19.11
C ILE A 407 -12.98 -10.10 -19.11
N ASN A 408 -13.35 -8.82 -19.15
CA ASN A 408 -14.74 -8.38 -19.16
C ASN A 408 -15.50 -8.81 -20.43
N LEU A 409 -14.80 -9.00 -21.55
CA LEU A 409 -15.39 -9.43 -22.82
C LEU A 409 -15.59 -10.96 -22.92
N GLN A 410 -14.99 -11.75 -22.03
CA GLN A 410 -15.12 -13.21 -22.12
C GLN A 410 -16.56 -13.67 -21.83
N THR A 411 -16.93 -14.86 -22.27
CA THR A 411 -18.16 -15.53 -21.80
C THR A 411 -17.82 -16.67 -20.86
N GLU A 412 -16.70 -17.34 -21.11
CA GLU A 412 -16.17 -18.40 -20.25
C GLU A 412 -15.55 -17.84 -18.95
N PRO A 413 -15.49 -18.65 -17.87
CA PRO A 413 -14.77 -18.32 -16.64
C PRO A 413 -13.28 -18.05 -16.88
N VAL A 414 -12.71 -17.13 -16.09
CA VAL A 414 -11.28 -16.77 -16.18
C VAL A 414 -10.58 -16.99 -14.85
N TYR A 415 -9.54 -17.81 -14.85
CA TYR A 415 -8.58 -17.91 -13.75
C TYR A 415 -7.50 -16.85 -13.92
N LEU A 416 -7.22 -16.13 -12.83
CA LEU A 416 -6.21 -15.08 -12.79
C LEU A 416 -5.36 -15.24 -11.52
N PRO A 417 -4.01 -15.15 -11.59
CA PRO A 417 -3.18 -15.13 -10.40
C PRO A 417 -3.64 -14.06 -9.42
N LEU A 418 -3.69 -14.39 -8.13
CA LEU A 418 -4.22 -13.49 -7.10
C LEU A 418 -3.44 -12.17 -7.04
N ASN A 419 -2.13 -12.22 -7.27
CA ASN A 419 -1.27 -11.04 -7.36
C ASN A 419 -1.64 -10.12 -8.53
N GLU A 420 -2.08 -10.66 -9.67
CA GLU A 420 -2.55 -9.87 -10.82
C GLU A 420 -3.95 -9.34 -10.57
N PHE A 421 -4.85 -10.19 -10.06
CA PHE A 421 -6.20 -9.76 -9.68
C PHE A 421 -6.19 -8.64 -8.65
N ALA A 422 -5.29 -8.70 -7.66
CA ALA A 422 -5.19 -7.71 -6.59
C ALA A 422 -4.60 -6.37 -7.03
N ARG A 423 -4.07 -6.24 -8.26
CA ARG A 423 -3.68 -4.93 -8.80
C ARG A 423 -4.92 -4.05 -8.86
N SER A 424 -4.82 -2.84 -8.31
CA SER A 424 -6.00 -1.99 -8.14
C SER A 424 -6.77 -1.76 -9.45
N PRO A 425 -6.10 -1.48 -10.60
CA PRO A 425 -6.80 -1.33 -11.88
C PRO A 425 -7.52 -2.60 -12.32
N VAL A 426 -6.89 -3.77 -12.19
CA VAL A 426 -7.48 -5.06 -12.60
C VAL A 426 -8.68 -5.39 -11.72
N ARG A 427 -8.55 -5.38 -10.39
CA ARG A 427 -9.66 -5.67 -9.46
C ARG A 427 -10.86 -4.77 -9.72
N TYR A 428 -10.62 -3.46 -9.85
CA TYR A 428 -11.69 -2.49 -10.02
C TYR A 428 -12.40 -2.65 -11.36
N LEU A 429 -11.65 -2.71 -12.47
CA LEU A 429 -12.23 -2.77 -13.82
C LEU A 429 -12.90 -4.11 -14.10
N THR A 430 -12.33 -5.23 -13.63
CA THR A 430 -13.00 -6.54 -13.69
C THR A 430 -14.27 -6.60 -12.84
N GLY A 431 -14.47 -5.62 -11.95
CA GLY A 431 -15.73 -5.41 -11.24
C GLY A 431 -16.94 -5.18 -12.14
N ALA A 432 -16.75 -4.79 -13.40
CA ALA A 432 -17.84 -4.71 -14.37
C ALA A 432 -18.44 -6.10 -14.68
N ARG A 433 -17.60 -7.15 -14.69
CA ARG A 433 -18.01 -8.55 -14.85
C ARG A 433 -18.29 -9.23 -13.52
N ALA A 434 -17.45 -8.98 -12.52
CA ALA A 434 -17.45 -9.67 -11.22
C ALA A 434 -17.29 -8.66 -10.06
N PRO A 435 -18.34 -7.87 -9.78
CA PRO A 435 -18.27 -6.85 -8.74
C PRO A 435 -18.07 -7.43 -7.34
N ARG A 436 -18.66 -8.60 -7.06
CA ARG A 436 -18.62 -9.25 -5.74
C ARG A 436 -17.39 -10.14 -5.63
N LEU A 437 -16.84 -10.22 -4.41
CA LEU A 437 -15.80 -11.16 -4.02
C LEU A 437 -16.37 -12.10 -2.96
N GLN A 438 -16.04 -13.39 -3.07
CA GLN A 438 -16.47 -14.46 -2.18
C GLN A 438 -15.37 -15.52 -2.10
N SER A 439 -15.35 -16.31 -1.03
CA SER A 439 -14.55 -17.54 -1.03
C SER A 439 -15.12 -18.58 -2.00
N ALA A 440 -14.25 -19.38 -2.61
CA ALA A 440 -14.62 -20.58 -3.33
C ALA A 440 -14.97 -21.76 -2.40
N LEU A 441 -14.77 -21.61 -1.08
CA LEU A 441 -15.05 -22.64 -0.09
C LEU A 441 -16.33 -22.30 0.69
N ASP A 442 -17.22 -23.27 0.79
CA ASP A 442 -18.42 -23.19 1.63
C ASP A 442 -18.10 -23.33 3.13
N ALA A 443 -19.12 -23.24 3.98
CA ALA A 443 -19.00 -23.36 5.44
C ALA A 443 -18.38 -24.70 5.91
N ASN A 444 -18.38 -25.73 5.06
CA ASN A 444 -17.83 -27.06 5.34
C ASN A 444 -16.43 -27.24 4.76
N GLY A 445 -15.90 -26.25 4.03
CA GLY A 445 -14.61 -26.31 3.36
C GLY A 445 -14.65 -27.05 2.03
N ALA A 446 -15.84 -27.29 1.47
CA ALA A 446 -15.99 -27.86 0.13
C ALA A 446 -15.96 -26.76 -0.93
N LEU A 447 -15.40 -27.07 -2.10
CA LEU A 447 -15.41 -26.15 -3.24
C LEU A 447 -16.85 -25.98 -3.76
N VAL A 448 -17.26 -24.73 -3.97
CA VAL A 448 -18.53 -24.43 -4.63
C VAL A 448 -18.50 -24.90 -6.09
N ARG A 449 -19.66 -25.31 -6.62
CA ARG A 449 -19.77 -25.87 -7.97
C ARG A 449 -19.26 -24.91 -9.04
N GLU A 450 -19.52 -23.62 -8.85
CA GLU A 450 -19.12 -22.53 -9.74
C GLU A 450 -17.60 -22.39 -9.84
N ALA A 451 -16.85 -22.85 -8.82
CA ALA A 451 -15.40 -22.83 -8.78
C ALA A 451 -14.73 -23.96 -9.60
N GLN A 452 -15.52 -24.86 -10.16
CA GLN A 452 -15.08 -26.00 -10.98
C GLN A 452 -15.75 -26.00 -12.36
N PRO A 453 -15.47 -24.98 -13.20
CA PRO A 453 -16.05 -24.90 -14.53
C PRO A 453 -15.47 -25.98 -15.45
N ALA A 454 -16.32 -26.52 -16.33
CA ALA A 454 -15.90 -27.53 -17.31
C ALA A 454 -14.81 -27.01 -18.27
N ARG A 455 -14.84 -25.71 -18.59
CA ARG A 455 -13.86 -24.98 -19.40
C ARG A 455 -13.62 -23.59 -18.83
N ALA A 456 -12.40 -23.12 -18.95
CA ALA A 456 -12.00 -21.78 -18.55
C ALA A 456 -10.76 -21.31 -19.32
N SER A 457 -10.44 -20.03 -19.18
CA SER A 457 -9.14 -19.48 -19.59
C SER A 457 -8.28 -19.15 -18.37
N VAL A 458 -6.99 -19.46 -18.43
CA VAL A 458 -5.99 -18.95 -17.48
C VAL A 458 -5.29 -17.76 -18.12
N VAL A 459 -5.31 -16.61 -17.46
CA VAL A 459 -4.58 -15.41 -17.89
C VAL A 459 -3.30 -15.30 -17.07
N LEU A 460 -2.15 -15.29 -17.74
CA LEU A 460 -0.85 -15.12 -17.10
C LEU A 460 -0.20 -13.83 -17.60
N PRO A 461 0.36 -12.99 -16.70
CA PRO A 461 0.99 -11.74 -17.10
C PRO A 461 2.20 -12.01 -17.98
N ALA A 462 2.46 -11.14 -18.94
CA ALA A 462 3.60 -11.26 -19.85
C ALA A 462 4.94 -11.13 -19.11
N PHE A 463 4.96 -10.31 -18.05
CA PHE A 463 6.11 -10.06 -17.20
C PHE A 463 5.73 -10.27 -15.74
N LEU A 464 6.42 -11.19 -15.06
CA LEU A 464 6.22 -11.41 -13.64
C LEU A 464 6.60 -10.17 -12.83
N ASP A 465 7.74 -9.55 -13.15
CA ASP A 465 8.30 -8.43 -12.36
C ASP A 465 8.14 -7.05 -13.02
N HIS A 466 7.20 -6.86 -13.95
CA HIS A 466 7.02 -5.52 -14.54
C HIS A 466 6.69 -4.49 -13.45
N GLY A 467 7.44 -3.37 -13.49
CA GLY A 467 7.46 -2.36 -12.44
C GLY A 467 6.05 -1.94 -12.02
N ARG A 468 5.74 -2.10 -10.73
CA ARG A 468 4.44 -1.70 -10.20
C ARG A 468 4.28 -0.18 -10.33
N SER A 469 3.15 0.26 -10.88
CA SER A 469 2.69 1.64 -10.68
C SER A 469 2.42 1.98 -9.19
N GLU A 470 2.25 0.95 -8.35
CA GLU A 470 1.91 1.02 -6.92
C GLU A 470 3.13 1.01 -5.96
N GLY A 471 4.36 0.80 -6.44
CA GLY A 471 5.57 0.81 -5.60
C GLY A 471 5.71 -0.29 -4.52
N LYS A 472 4.76 -1.23 -4.40
CA LYS A 472 4.82 -2.36 -3.45
C LYS A 472 5.65 -3.53 -4.03
N LEU A 473 6.33 -4.34 -3.22
CA LEU A 473 7.05 -5.54 -3.70
C LEU A 473 6.09 -6.56 -4.34
N TYR A 474 6.35 -6.94 -5.59
CA TYR A 474 5.74 -8.10 -6.22
C TYR A 474 6.28 -9.37 -5.57
N VAL A 475 5.42 -10.09 -4.85
CA VAL A 475 5.73 -11.44 -4.36
C VAL A 475 4.94 -12.39 -5.24
N HIS A 476 5.62 -12.95 -6.23
CA HIS A 476 5.02 -13.94 -7.11
C HIS A 476 4.56 -15.16 -6.31
N ASP A 477 3.29 -15.52 -6.47
CA ASP A 477 2.74 -16.72 -5.86
C ASP A 477 2.04 -17.60 -6.91
N PRO A 478 2.71 -18.65 -7.42
CA PRO A 478 2.18 -19.48 -8.48
C PRO A 478 1.08 -20.44 -8.02
N ALA A 479 0.70 -20.42 -6.73
CA ALA A 479 -0.35 -21.25 -6.15
C ALA A 479 -1.66 -20.49 -5.91
N ALA A 480 -1.65 -19.17 -5.82
CA ALA A 480 -2.81 -18.37 -5.44
C ALA A 480 -3.51 -17.78 -6.68
N TYR A 481 -4.80 -18.07 -6.83
CA TYR A 481 -5.61 -17.60 -7.95
C TYR A 481 -7.01 -17.14 -7.52
N VAL A 482 -7.65 -16.42 -8.42
CA VAL A 482 -9.06 -16.04 -8.36
C VAL A 482 -9.76 -16.54 -9.62
N LEU A 483 -10.96 -17.08 -9.48
CA LEU A 483 -11.84 -17.41 -10.60
C LEU A 483 -12.89 -16.31 -10.79
N ILE A 484 -12.93 -15.72 -11.97
CA ILE A 484 -13.86 -14.65 -12.33
C ILE A 484 -14.99 -15.22 -13.19
N THR A 485 -16.19 -15.34 -12.63
CA THR A 485 -17.36 -15.93 -13.32
C THR A 485 -18.70 -15.48 -12.71
N ASN A 486 -19.77 -15.41 -13.51
CA ASN A 486 -21.14 -15.27 -13.02
C ASN A 486 -21.38 -14.11 -12.01
N GLY A 487 -20.78 -12.93 -12.23
CA GLY A 487 -20.96 -11.79 -11.31
C GLY A 487 -20.11 -11.85 -10.03
N VAL A 488 -19.28 -12.88 -9.87
CA VAL A 488 -18.50 -13.14 -8.66
C VAL A 488 -17.04 -13.43 -9.03
N ALA A 489 -16.13 -12.88 -8.25
CA ALA A 489 -14.75 -13.32 -8.19
C ALA A 489 -14.63 -14.27 -6.98
N TYR A 490 -14.22 -15.51 -7.22
CA TYR A 490 -14.05 -16.53 -6.18
C TYR A 490 -12.58 -16.61 -5.79
N LEU A 491 -12.28 -16.35 -4.52
CA LEU A 491 -10.96 -16.58 -3.95
C LEU A 491 -10.75 -18.08 -3.77
N LEU A 492 -9.78 -18.63 -4.50
CA LEU A 492 -9.56 -20.08 -4.54
C LEU A 492 -8.61 -20.52 -3.42
N PRO A 493 -8.75 -21.75 -2.89
CA PRO A 493 -7.69 -22.35 -2.11
C PRO A 493 -6.43 -22.54 -2.97
N PRO A 494 -5.24 -22.66 -2.35
CA PRO A 494 -3.99 -22.86 -3.07
C PRO A 494 -4.09 -24.03 -4.04
N MET A 495 -3.56 -23.83 -5.25
CA MET A 495 -3.47 -24.84 -6.30
C MET A 495 -2.02 -25.23 -6.51
N ARG A 496 -1.82 -26.46 -7.01
CA ARG A 496 -0.50 -26.86 -7.49
C ARG A 496 -0.04 -25.88 -8.58
N ALA A 497 1.22 -25.45 -8.50
CA ALA A 497 1.79 -24.52 -9.48
C ALA A 497 1.73 -25.07 -10.91
N ILE A 498 0.81 -24.53 -11.72
CA ILE A 498 0.55 -24.90 -13.13
C ILE A 498 1.24 -23.97 -14.14
N GLU A 499 1.81 -22.87 -13.66
CA GLU A 499 2.26 -21.78 -14.50
C GLU A 499 3.39 -22.19 -15.47
N ASN A 500 4.34 -22.99 -15.00
CA ASN A 500 5.44 -23.50 -15.84
C ASN A 500 4.93 -24.39 -16.98
N GLU A 501 3.88 -25.18 -16.73
CA GLU A 501 3.27 -26.05 -17.75
C GLU A 501 2.56 -25.20 -18.81
N LEU A 502 1.82 -24.18 -18.40
CA LEU A 502 1.14 -23.27 -19.32
C LEU A 502 2.12 -22.44 -20.15
N ARG A 503 3.17 -21.89 -19.52
CA ARG A 503 4.19 -21.09 -20.22
C ARG A 503 5.06 -21.92 -21.16
N ALA A 504 5.07 -23.24 -21.05
CA ALA A 504 5.79 -24.13 -21.95
C ALA A 504 5.08 -24.37 -23.31
N ARG A 505 3.79 -24.00 -23.43
CA ARG A 505 3.02 -24.10 -24.68
C ARG A 505 2.69 -22.73 -25.27
N ALA A 506 2.33 -22.69 -26.55
CA ALA A 506 1.88 -21.47 -27.20
C ALA A 506 0.55 -20.98 -26.59
N PRO A 507 0.38 -19.67 -26.36
CA PRO A 507 -0.88 -19.14 -25.86
C PRO A 507 -1.98 -19.17 -26.91
N ASP A 508 -3.22 -19.42 -26.49
CA ASP A 508 -4.40 -19.37 -27.35
C ASP A 508 -4.73 -17.93 -27.77
N HIS A 509 -4.41 -16.96 -26.90
CA HIS A 509 -4.56 -15.54 -27.20
C HIS A 509 -3.46 -14.69 -26.54
N ILE A 510 -3.03 -13.64 -27.24
CA ILE A 510 -2.07 -12.65 -26.75
C ILE A 510 -2.82 -11.33 -26.53
N ILE A 511 -2.96 -10.92 -25.27
CA ILE A 511 -3.61 -9.67 -24.88
C ILE A 511 -2.60 -8.55 -25.06
N ARG A 512 -2.98 -7.48 -25.79
CA ARG A 512 -2.11 -6.33 -26.07
C ARG A 512 -2.76 -5.03 -25.62
N GLU A 513 -1.95 -4.11 -25.12
CA GLU A 513 -2.41 -2.75 -24.85
C GLU A 513 -2.42 -1.89 -26.14
N MET A 514 -2.94 -0.67 -26.05
CA MET A 514 -3.22 0.22 -27.18
C MET A 514 -2.01 0.59 -28.07
N ARG A 515 -0.76 0.49 -27.56
CA ARG A 515 0.48 0.69 -28.33
C ARG A 515 1.11 -0.62 -28.82
N GLY A 516 0.44 -1.75 -28.60
CA GLY A 516 0.84 -3.08 -29.06
C GLY A 516 1.77 -3.85 -28.11
N GLU A 517 2.12 -3.32 -26.94
CA GLU A 517 2.85 -4.06 -25.90
C GLU A 517 2.01 -5.24 -25.41
N ILE A 518 2.65 -6.37 -25.13
CA ILE A 518 1.95 -7.56 -24.65
C ILE A 518 1.66 -7.37 -23.17
N ALA A 519 0.38 -7.40 -22.83
CA ALA A 519 -0.10 -7.32 -21.46
C ALA A 519 -0.04 -8.69 -20.77
N ALA A 520 -0.67 -9.69 -21.39
CA ALA A 520 -0.81 -11.02 -20.83
C ALA A 520 -1.04 -12.08 -21.92
N HIS A 521 -0.93 -13.34 -21.53
CA HIS A 521 -1.19 -14.51 -22.35
C HIS A 521 -2.38 -15.29 -21.77
N ALA A 522 -3.33 -15.65 -22.61
CA ALA A 522 -4.48 -16.47 -22.21
C ALA A 522 -4.34 -17.90 -22.75
N TYR A 523 -4.67 -18.87 -21.91
CA TYR A 523 -4.58 -20.30 -22.22
C TYR A 523 -5.90 -20.99 -21.87
N ALA A 524 -6.47 -21.74 -22.81
CA ALA A 524 -7.67 -22.55 -22.59
C ALA A 524 -7.34 -23.80 -21.78
N VAL A 525 -8.16 -24.09 -20.77
CA VAL A 525 -8.01 -25.24 -19.86
C VAL A 525 -9.37 -25.89 -19.58
N ASP A 526 -9.33 -27.16 -19.19
CA ASP A 526 -10.51 -27.91 -18.73
C ASP A 526 -10.47 -28.11 -17.20
N GLN A 527 -11.59 -28.61 -16.64
CA GLN A 527 -11.75 -28.82 -15.21
C GLN A 527 -10.70 -29.74 -14.56
N ASN A 528 -10.06 -30.65 -15.31
CA ASN A 528 -9.10 -31.61 -14.76
C ASN A 528 -7.71 -30.99 -14.59
N PHE A 529 -7.49 -29.80 -15.14
CA PHE A 529 -6.22 -29.10 -15.06
C PHE A 529 -5.88 -28.63 -13.64
N PHE A 530 -6.89 -28.41 -12.80
CA PHE A 530 -6.70 -27.86 -11.46
C PHE A 530 -6.79 -28.93 -10.38
N ARG A 531 -5.82 -28.89 -9.46
CA ARG A 531 -5.84 -29.67 -8.22
C ARG A 531 -5.64 -28.72 -7.05
N PHE A 532 -6.67 -28.61 -6.22
CA PHE A 532 -6.70 -27.76 -5.04
C PHE A 532 -6.12 -28.50 -3.83
N GLU A 533 -5.39 -27.79 -3.00
CA GLU A 533 -4.97 -28.29 -1.70
C GLU A 533 -6.18 -28.39 -0.75
N SER A 534 -6.32 -29.52 -0.07
CA SER A 534 -7.35 -29.69 0.96
C SER A 534 -6.94 -28.97 2.24
N ALA A 535 -7.91 -28.36 2.94
CA ALA A 535 -7.67 -27.82 4.27
C ALA A 535 -7.34 -28.96 5.25
N ALA A 536 -6.20 -28.86 5.95
CA ALA A 536 -5.94 -29.73 7.10
C ALA A 536 -6.76 -29.24 8.30
N THR A 537 -7.22 -30.16 9.16
CA THR A 537 -8.26 -29.90 10.16
C THR A 537 -7.79 -29.33 11.49
N ALA A 538 -6.48 -29.18 11.71
CA ALA A 538 -5.89 -28.67 12.95
C ALA A 538 -4.59 -27.88 12.67
N PRO A 539 -4.25 -26.88 13.52
CA PRO A 539 -4.98 -26.44 14.70
C PRO A 539 -6.17 -25.53 14.39
N ARG A 540 -7.03 -25.35 15.41
CA ARG A 540 -8.12 -24.38 15.42
C ARG A 540 -7.91 -23.37 16.53
N ALA A 541 -8.33 -22.13 16.32
CA ALA A 541 -8.25 -21.07 17.31
C ALA A 541 -9.39 -20.06 17.12
N ARG A 542 -9.95 -19.57 18.22
CA ARG A 542 -10.98 -18.52 18.21
C ARG A 542 -10.41 -17.22 18.75
N PHE A 543 -10.67 -16.15 18.02
CA PHE A 543 -10.25 -14.81 18.34
C PHE A 543 -11.46 -13.93 18.71
N ALA A 544 -11.17 -12.76 19.27
CA ALA A 544 -12.15 -11.68 19.36
C ALA A 544 -12.68 -11.29 17.97
N ASP A 545 -13.70 -10.44 17.92
CA ASP A 545 -14.41 -10.06 16.67
C ASP A 545 -15.06 -11.24 15.91
N GLY A 546 -15.13 -12.43 16.52
CA GLY A 546 -15.76 -13.61 15.94
C GLY A 546 -14.94 -14.25 14.82
N ILE A 547 -13.63 -13.98 14.74
CA ILE A 547 -12.73 -14.60 13.77
C ILE A 547 -12.24 -15.96 14.31
N GLU A 548 -12.20 -16.97 13.45
CA GLU A 548 -11.77 -18.33 13.78
C GLU A 548 -10.77 -18.84 12.74
N LEU A 549 -9.64 -19.41 13.19
CA LEU A 549 -8.82 -20.30 12.38
C LEU A 549 -9.46 -21.69 12.40
N VAL A 550 -9.88 -22.18 11.23
CA VAL A 550 -10.55 -23.48 11.11
C VAL A 550 -9.65 -24.61 10.62
N GLY A 551 -8.47 -24.24 10.08
CA GLY A 551 -7.46 -25.18 9.63
C GLY A 551 -6.20 -24.49 9.11
N ALA A 552 -5.12 -25.26 9.01
CA ALA A 552 -3.86 -24.83 8.43
C ALA A 552 -3.20 -26.00 7.66
N SER A 553 -2.40 -25.70 6.65
CA SER A 553 -1.60 -26.68 5.91
C SER A 553 -0.20 -26.15 5.67
N ILE A 554 0.81 -26.98 5.89
CA ILE A 554 2.22 -26.66 5.65
C ILE A 554 2.66 -27.43 4.41
N GLY A 555 3.13 -26.74 3.38
CA GLY A 555 3.46 -27.36 2.08
C GLY A 555 4.61 -28.37 2.16
N ALA A 556 5.61 -28.11 3.00
CA ALA A 556 6.69 -29.04 3.31
C ALA A 556 7.18 -28.86 4.75
N SER A 557 7.40 -29.96 5.46
CA SER A 557 7.95 -29.96 6.82
C SER A 557 9.48 -29.88 6.84
N ARG A 558 10.15 -30.05 5.70
CA ARG A 558 11.61 -29.99 5.54
C ARG A 558 11.98 -28.90 4.53
N ILE A 559 12.74 -27.91 4.98
CA ILE A 559 13.08 -26.69 4.23
C ILE A 559 14.61 -26.49 4.23
N GLN A 560 15.19 -25.99 3.15
CA GLN A 560 16.61 -25.59 3.11
C GLN A 560 16.77 -24.08 3.36
N PRO A 561 17.91 -23.63 3.93
CA PRO A 561 18.20 -22.20 4.04
C PRO A 561 18.15 -21.50 2.68
N GLY A 562 17.38 -20.43 2.58
CA GLY A 562 17.13 -19.70 1.33
C GLY A 562 15.86 -20.11 0.58
N GLU A 563 15.19 -21.20 0.99
CA GLU A 563 13.89 -21.59 0.46
C GLU A 563 12.73 -20.82 1.15
N MET A 564 11.51 -21.10 0.71
CA MET A 564 10.28 -20.50 1.22
C MET A 564 9.50 -21.56 2.00
N ILE A 565 8.99 -21.20 3.18
CA ILE A 565 7.96 -21.99 3.85
C ILE A 565 6.62 -21.59 3.23
N LEU A 566 5.87 -22.57 2.75
CA LEU A 566 4.53 -22.37 2.21
C LEU A 566 3.51 -22.76 3.28
N LEU A 567 2.72 -21.78 3.73
CA LEU A 567 1.73 -21.97 4.79
C LEU A 567 0.36 -21.48 4.32
N SER A 568 -0.61 -22.39 4.30
CA SER A 568 -2.00 -22.11 3.94
C SER A 568 -2.83 -22.04 5.22
N LEU A 569 -3.55 -20.95 5.45
CA LEU A 569 -4.42 -20.75 6.61
C LEU A 569 -5.87 -20.57 6.14
N TYR A 570 -6.80 -21.17 6.86
CA TYR A 570 -8.23 -21.16 6.55
C TYR A 570 -8.99 -20.48 7.67
N TRP A 571 -9.68 -19.40 7.34
CA TRP A 571 -10.33 -18.52 8.30
C TRP A 571 -11.83 -18.54 8.13
N ARG A 572 -12.57 -18.39 9.22
CA ARG A 572 -14.01 -18.17 9.22
C ARG A 572 -14.33 -16.96 10.08
N ILE A 573 -15.39 -16.25 9.74
CA ILE A 573 -15.90 -15.16 10.58
C ILE A 573 -17.35 -15.44 10.97
N ALA A 574 -17.67 -15.31 12.25
CA ALA A 574 -19.01 -15.51 12.78
C ALA A 574 -19.89 -14.27 12.58
N ASN A 575 -19.32 -13.07 12.74
CA ASN A 575 -20.01 -11.79 12.63
C ASN A 575 -19.19 -10.81 11.82
N LYS A 576 -19.83 -9.97 11.00
CA LYS A 576 -19.14 -8.94 10.24
C LYS A 576 -18.37 -7.99 11.17
N THR A 577 -17.06 -7.85 10.96
CA THR A 577 -16.23 -6.84 11.64
C THR A 577 -16.13 -5.56 10.81
N LEU A 578 -15.88 -4.43 11.48
CA LEU A 578 -15.53 -3.16 10.85
C LEU A 578 -14.01 -2.90 10.87
N THR A 579 -13.28 -3.73 11.59
CA THR A 579 -11.83 -3.64 11.74
C THR A 579 -11.16 -4.33 10.57
N ASP A 580 -10.09 -3.73 10.04
CA ASP A 580 -9.23 -4.41 9.07
C ASP A 580 -8.00 -4.98 9.76
N TYR A 581 -7.79 -6.29 9.65
CA TYR A 581 -6.69 -7.01 10.26
C TYR A 581 -5.63 -7.43 9.24
N THR A 582 -4.37 -7.32 9.65
CA THR A 582 -3.23 -7.97 8.99
C THR A 582 -3.01 -9.34 9.64
N ILE A 583 -2.78 -10.37 8.83
CA ILE A 583 -2.43 -11.71 9.30
C ILE A 583 -0.91 -11.81 9.31
N PHE A 584 -0.33 -12.21 10.44
CA PHE A 584 1.10 -12.49 10.53
C PHE A 584 1.35 -13.99 10.61
N ALA A 585 2.46 -14.42 10.00
CA ALA A 585 2.98 -15.77 10.08
C ALA A 585 4.51 -15.72 10.28
N HIS A 586 4.98 -16.16 11.44
CA HIS A 586 6.38 -16.05 11.87
C HIS A 586 6.98 -17.43 12.10
N ALA A 587 8.23 -17.62 11.67
CA ALA A 587 9.02 -18.79 12.02
C ALA A 587 9.92 -18.46 13.22
N LEU A 588 9.75 -19.22 14.30
CA LEU A 588 10.46 -19.03 15.57
C LEU A 588 11.45 -20.16 15.80
N ASP A 589 12.62 -19.86 16.35
CA ASP A 589 13.56 -20.88 16.81
C ASP A 589 13.14 -21.47 18.17
N VAL A 590 13.98 -22.32 18.75
CA VAL A 590 13.69 -23.00 20.03
C VAL A 590 13.73 -22.07 21.26
N ASN A 591 14.24 -20.84 21.10
CA ASN A 591 14.25 -19.81 22.14
C ASN A 591 13.08 -18.82 21.96
N ASP A 592 12.14 -19.12 21.05
CA ASP A 592 11.06 -18.22 20.61
C ASP A 592 11.55 -16.96 19.86
N ASP A 593 12.80 -16.92 19.40
CA ASP A 593 13.30 -15.80 18.60
C ASP A 593 12.76 -15.87 17.17
N THR A 594 12.26 -14.74 16.66
CA THR A 594 11.73 -14.66 15.28
C THR A 594 12.86 -14.66 14.25
N VAL A 595 12.87 -15.67 13.39
CA VAL A 595 13.90 -15.87 12.36
C VAL A 595 13.41 -15.50 10.95
N ALA A 596 12.13 -15.69 10.67
CA ALA A 596 11.52 -15.28 9.42
C ALA A 596 10.09 -14.80 9.64
N ILE A 597 9.64 -13.84 8.83
CA ILE A 597 8.32 -13.22 8.94
C ILE A 597 7.62 -13.17 7.58
N ALA A 598 6.31 -13.36 7.58
CA ALA A 598 5.42 -13.01 6.49
C ALA A 598 4.13 -12.41 7.06
N ASP A 599 4.01 -11.09 6.94
CA ASP A 599 2.80 -10.37 7.33
C ASP A 599 2.06 -9.97 6.05
N LEU A 600 0.76 -10.28 5.98
CA LEU A 600 -0.05 -9.97 4.81
C LEU A 600 -1.41 -9.38 5.16
N ILE A 601 -1.82 -8.40 4.35
CA ILE A 601 -3.21 -7.98 4.29
C ILE A 601 -3.96 -9.04 3.46
N PRO A 602 -5.08 -9.60 3.96
CA PRO A 602 -5.80 -10.66 3.28
C PRO A 602 -6.04 -10.41 1.80
N ALA A 603 -5.79 -11.44 0.99
CA ALA A 603 -5.88 -11.41 -0.47
C ALA A 603 -5.19 -10.18 -1.11
N LEU A 604 -4.05 -9.75 -0.54
CA LEU A 604 -3.29 -8.57 -1.00
C LEU A 604 -4.15 -7.29 -1.07
N ASN A 605 -5.05 -7.11 -0.10
CA ASN A 605 -6.04 -6.03 -0.03
C ASN A 605 -7.18 -6.10 -1.08
N ALA A 606 -7.28 -7.17 -1.86
CA ALA A 606 -8.45 -7.42 -2.70
C ALA A 606 -9.67 -7.87 -1.89
N TYR A 607 -9.46 -8.59 -0.78
CA TYR A 607 -10.51 -9.07 0.14
C TYR A 607 -10.18 -8.83 1.62
N PRO A 608 -10.12 -7.56 2.06
CA PRO A 608 -9.86 -7.21 3.46
C PRO A 608 -10.91 -7.78 4.42
N THR A 609 -10.54 -7.92 5.69
CA THR A 609 -11.35 -8.65 6.69
C THR A 609 -12.75 -8.06 6.92
N TYR A 610 -12.93 -6.74 6.79
CA TYR A 610 -14.25 -6.09 6.91
C TYR A 610 -15.22 -6.43 5.76
N LEU A 611 -14.74 -7.05 4.68
CA LEU A 611 -15.56 -7.56 3.58
C LEU A 611 -15.91 -9.05 3.74
N TRP A 612 -15.30 -9.76 4.68
CA TRP A 612 -15.56 -11.18 4.91
C TRP A 612 -17.02 -11.38 5.32
N LYS A 613 -17.62 -12.43 4.76
CA LYS A 613 -19.01 -12.79 4.96
C LYS A 613 -19.11 -13.92 5.98
N PRO A 614 -20.13 -13.91 6.84
CA PRO A 614 -20.47 -15.09 7.62
C PRO A 614 -20.66 -16.31 6.70
N ASP A 615 -20.33 -17.49 7.23
CA ASP A 615 -20.53 -18.79 6.57
C ASP A 615 -19.62 -19.11 5.36
N GLU A 616 -18.57 -18.32 5.12
CA GLU A 616 -17.51 -18.66 4.16
C GLU A 616 -16.20 -19.04 4.88
N ILE A 617 -15.39 -19.90 4.25
CA ILE A 617 -14.02 -20.19 4.70
C ILE A 617 -13.03 -19.47 3.80
N ILE A 618 -12.32 -18.46 4.29
CA ILE A 618 -11.39 -17.64 3.53
C ILE A 618 -9.99 -18.29 3.55
N PRO A 619 -9.49 -18.79 2.41
CA PRO A 619 -8.12 -19.28 2.31
C PRO A 619 -7.13 -18.12 2.19
N THR A 620 -6.01 -18.22 2.89
CA THR A 620 -4.87 -17.29 2.76
C THR A 620 -3.59 -18.11 2.63
N HIS A 621 -2.68 -17.66 1.76
CA HIS A 621 -1.44 -18.35 1.47
C HIS A 621 -0.25 -17.45 1.79
N HIS A 622 0.65 -17.96 2.63
CA HIS A 622 1.80 -17.25 3.18
C HIS A 622 3.07 -17.89 2.63
N ARG A 623 3.97 -17.03 2.15
CA ARG A 623 5.31 -17.40 1.68
C ARG A 623 6.32 -16.78 2.63
N ILE A 624 6.85 -17.57 3.56
CA ILE A 624 7.77 -17.09 4.59
C ILE A 624 9.21 -17.33 4.10
N PRO A 625 9.97 -16.26 3.75
CA PRO A 625 11.32 -16.41 3.22
C PRO A 625 12.31 -16.79 4.32
N VAL A 626 12.91 -17.98 4.21
CA VAL A 626 13.96 -18.41 5.15
C VAL A 626 15.28 -17.77 4.76
N PRO A 627 15.93 -16.97 5.62
CA PRO A 627 17.23 -16.39 5.30
C PRO A 627 18.28 -17.45 4.93
N ALA A 628 19.13 -17.19 3.94
CA ALA A 628 20.15 -18.14 3.47
C ALA A 628 21.22 -18.50 4.53
N ARG A 629 21.28 -17.75 5.64
CA ARG A 629 22.19 -17.98 6.77
C ARG A 629 21.50 -18.61 7.99
N THR A 630 20.24 -19.01 7.85
CA THR A 630 19.49 -19.65 8.93
C THR A 630 20.17 -20.95 9.34
N ARG A 631 20.27 -21.18 10.65
CA ARG A 631 20.87 -22.40 11.19
C ARG A 631 19.96 -23.59 10.94
N ALA A 632 20.56 -24.78 10.83
CA ALA A 632 19.76 -25.99 10.79
C ALA A 632 19.13 -26.22 12.18
N GLY A 633 17.88 -26.66 12.21
CA GLY A 633 17.14 -26.76 13.46
C GLY A 633 15.65 -27.02 13.31
N LYS A 634 15.00 -27.22 14.44
CA LYS A 634 13.54 -27.23 14.57
C LYS A 634 13.06 -25.80 14.74
N TYR A 635 12.05 -25.43 13.95
CA TYR A 635 11.41 -24.12 13.99
C TYR A 635 9.90 -24.30 14.14
N THR A 636 9.25 -23.43 14.89
CA THR A 636 7.79 -23.43 15.03
C THR A 636 7.19 -22.30 14.21
N LEU A 637 5.98 -22.51 13.71
CA LEU A 637 5.23 -21.50 12.96
C LEU A 637 4.16 -20.89 13.87
N GLU A 638 4.32 -19.62 14.20
CA GLU A 638 3.35 -18.82 14.92
C GLU A 638 2.49 -18.03 13.93
N ILE A 639 1.19 -17.96 14.19
CA ILE A 639 0.27 -17.09 13.45
C ILE A 639 -0.56 -16.23 14.40
N GLY A 640 -1.12 -15.16 13.84
CA GLY A 640 -2.15 -14.37 14.49
C GLY A 640 -2.60 -13.20 13.62
N MET A 641 -3.32 -12.27 14.22
CA MET A 641 -3.79 -11.05 13.56
C MET A 641 -3.45 -9.82 14.40
N TYR A 642 -3.26 -8.67 13.76
CA TYR A 642 -3.20 -7.39 14.43
C TYR A 642 -3.95 -6.30 13.66
N ASP A 643 -4.47 -5.31 14.38
CA ASP A 643 -5.17 -4.17 13.81
C ASP A 643 -4.20 -3.09 13.27
N LEU A 644 -4.76 -2.00 12.76
CA LEU A 644 -3.98 -0.86 12.25
C LEU A 644 -3.09 -0.19 13.29
N ALA A 645 -3.43 -0.31 14.57
CA ALA A 645 -2.66 0.22 15.68
C ALA A 645 -1.60 -0.77 16.19
N GLN A 646 -1.39 -1.89 15.47
CA GLN A 646 -0.48 -2.98 15.84
C GLN A 646 -0.89 -3.69 17.14
N ASN A 647 -2.16 -3.57 17.54
CA ASN A 647 -2.69 -4.35 18.65
C ASN A 647 -2.97 -5.77 18.14
N ARG A 648 -2.32 -6.77 18.76
CA ARG A 648 -2.62 -8.18 18.48
C ARG A 648 -4.08 -8.46 18.83
N LEU A 649 -4.78 -9.15 17.94
CA LEU A 649 -6.14 -9.61 18.15
C LEU A 649 -6.13 -10.70 19.24
N GLU A 650 -6.93 -10.49 20.28
CA GLU A 650 -6.99 -11.38 21.43
C GLU A 650 -7.56 -12.75 21.06
N ARG A 651 -6.96 -13.81 21.61
CA ARG A 651 -7.47 -15.17 21.51
C ARG A 651 -8.42 -15.43 22.69
N ILE A 652 -9.63 -15.89 22.40
CA ILE A 652 -10.69 -16.05 23.41
C ILE A 652 -10.83 -17.48 23.94
N ASP A 653 -10.10 -18.44 23.37
CA ASP A 653 -10.11 -19.85 23.77
C ASP A 653 -8.80 -20.33 24.42
N ALA A 654 -7.89 -19.40 24.74
CA ALA A 654 -6.67 -19.66 25.49
C ALA A 654 -6.26 -18.44 26.33
N THR A 655 -5.24 -18.62 27.17
CA THR A 655 -4.69 -17.56 28.04
C THR A 655 -3.58 -16.74 27.38
N ASP A 656 -3.05 -17.21 26.25
CA ASP A 656 -2.09 -16.48 25.43
C ASP A 656 -2.69 -16.12 24.06
N ASN A 657 -2.07 -15.16 23.38
CA ASN A 657 -2.45 -14.75 22.02
C ASN A 657 -1.63 -15.48 20.94
N ARG A 658 -0.95 -16.59 21.28
CA ARG A 658 -0.09 -17.34 20.36
C ARG A 658 -0.89 -18.47 19.74
N VAL A 659 -0.70 -18.69 18.45
CA VAL A 659 -1.24 -19.87 17.77
C VAL A 659 -0.11 -20.54 17.00
N ILE A 660 0.32 -21.70 17.48
CA ILE A 660 1.35 -22.51 16.81
C ILE A 660 0.66 -23.47 15.85
N VAL A 661 0.94 -23.33 14.55
CA VAL A 661 0.32 -24.13 13.48
C VAL A 661 1.08 -25.39 13.11
N GLY A 662 2.34 -25.49 13.54
CA GLY A 662 3.15 -26.68 13.38
C GLY A 662 4.63 -26.38 13.57
N ALA A 663 5.44 -27.41 13.38
CA ALA A 663 6.89 -27.31 13.38
C ALA A 663 7.45 -27.74 12.02
N ILE A 664 8.57 -27.15 11.65
CA ILE A 664 9.34 -27.49 10.46
C ILE A 664 10.79 -27.76 10.84
N LYS A 665 11.46 -28.52 9.99
CA LYS A 665 12.90 -28.73 10.00
C LYS A 665 13.53 -27.80 8.97
N ILE A 666 14.46 -26.96 9.40
CA ILE A 666 15.44 -26.35 8.49
C ILE A 666 16.64 -27.29 8.43
N ALA A 667 16.82 -27.92 7.27
CA ALA A 667 17.87 -28.89 7.03
C ALA A 667 19.24 -28.21 6.84
N PRO A 668 20.35 -28.89 7.16
CA PRO A 668 21.68 -28.38 6.85
C PRO A 668 21.88 -28.25 5.33
N ARG A 669 22.60 -27.19 4.92
CA ARG A 669 22.83 -26.85 3.50
C ARG A 669 23.65 -27.91 2.74
N ALA A 670 24.42 -28.72 3.45
CA ALA A 670 25.16 -29.86 2.90
C ALA A 670 25.08 -31.02 3.89
N THR A 671 24.98 -32.25 3.37
CA THR A 671 25.15 -33.46 4.18
C THR A 671 26.57 -33.47 4.72
N ALA A 672 26.74 -33.19 6.01
CA ALA A 672 28.05 -33.21 6.64
C ALA A 672 28.57 -34.66 6.64
N SER A 673 29.71 -34.89 6.01
CA SER A 673 30.46 -36.14 6.17
C SER A 673 31.26 -36.02 7.46
N PHE A 674 30.87 -36.78 8.47
CA PHE A 674 31.60 -36.85 9.72
C PHE A 674 32.53 -38.07 9.72
N ALA A 675 33.78 -37.86 10.09
CA ALA A 675 34.76 -38.91 10.33
C ALA A 675 35.18 -38.82 11.80
N PRO A 676 34.48 -39.53 12.73
CA PRO A 676 34.85 -39.51 14.13
C PRO A 676 36.29 -40.05 14.29
N SER A 677 37.06 -39.45 15.17
CA SER A 677 38.42 -39.91 15.50
C SER A 677 38.43 -41.31 16.12
N ARG A 678 37.34 -41.68 16.79
CA ARG A 678 37.09 -43.02 17.34
C ARG A 678 35.78 -43.57 16.83
N SER A 679 35.81 -44.76 16.24
CA SER A 679 34.60 -45.48 15.80
C SER A 679 34.15 -46.43 16.89
N GLN A 680 32.93 -46.26 17.40
CA GLN A 680 32.31 -47.15 18.38
C GLN A 680 30.81 -47.17 18.11
N VAL A 681 30.29 -48.34 17.75
CA VAL A 681 28.89 -48.49 17.36
C VAL A 681 28.06 -49.06 18.51
N ALA A 682 27.00 -48.35 18.88
CA ALA A 682 26.01 -48.81 19.86
C ALA A 682 24.62 -48.37 19.43
N THR A 683 23.66 -49.28 19.31
CA THR A 683 22.31 -48.95 18.81
C THR A 683 21.26 -49.13 19.89
N PHE A 684 20.61 -48.02 20.25
CA PHE A 684 19.54 -47.93 21.24
C PHE A 684 18.18 -48.13 20.58
N ASP A 685 17.41 -49.09 21.10
CA ASP A 685 16.07 -49.51 20.65
C ASP A 685 15.94 -49.70 19.13
N ALA A 686 17.03 -50.12 18.47
CA ALA A 686 17.14 -50.21 17.00
C ALA A 686 16.83 -48.90 16.23
N ARG A 687 16.81 -47.73 16.91
CA ARG A 687 16.42 -46.43 16.35
C ARG A 687 17.54 -45.40 16.32
N ILE A 688 18.36 -45.33 17.37
CA ILE A 688 19.44 -44.33 17.50
C ILE A 688 20.77 -45.06 17.63
N ALA A 689 21.67 -44.88 16.67
CA ALA A 689 23.00 -45.49 16.69
C ALA A 689 24.08 -44.47 17.00
N LEU A 690 24.91 -44.71 18.01
CA LEU A 690 26.24 -44.09 18.09
C LEU A 690 27.08 -44.66 16.95
N GLU A 691 27.77 -43.82 16.18
CA GLU A 691 28.71 -44.24 15.14
C GLU A 691 30.17 -44.04 15.60
N GLY A 692 30.39 -43.08 16.49
CA GLY A 692 31.69 -42.77 17.04
C GLY A 692 31.69 -41.47 17.83
N TYR A 693 32.88 -41.05 18.27
CA TYR A 693 33.05 -39.87 19.10
C TYR A 693 34.43 -39.22 18.92
N ASP A 694 34.53 -37.94 19.30
CA ASP A 694 35.81 -37.25 19.51
C ASP A 694 35.95 -36.88 20.97
N LEU A 695 37.06 -37.29 21.57
CA LEU A 695 37.38 -37.05 22.96
C LEU A 695 38.78 -36.42 23.06
N PRO A 696 38.91 -35.09 23.22
CA PRO A 696 40.19 -34.45 23.44
C PRO A 696 40.69 -34.69 24.87
N ASN A 697 42.00 -34.49 25.08
CA ASN A 697 42.59 -34.48 26.42
C ASN A 697 42.04 -33.29 27.23
N ALA A 698 41.87 -33.49 28.54
CA ALA A 698 41.34 -32.48 29.45
C ALA A 698 42.37 -32.06 30.50
N ARG A 699 42.18 -30.87 31.10
CA ARG A 699 42.94 -30.39 32.25
C ARG A 699 42.02 -30.21 33.46
N VAL A 700 42.61 -30.32 34.65
CA VAL A 700 41.91 -30.10 35.90
C VAL A 700 41.22 -28.72 35.90
N GLY A 701 39.92 -28.70 36.18
CA GLY A 701 39.13 -27.46 36.28
C GLY A 701 38.73 -26.81 34.94
N GLU A 702 39.12 -27.36 33.79
CA GLU A 702 38.66 -26.90 32.47
C GLU A 702 37.41 -27.68 32.02
N ALA A 703 36.68 -27.14 31.03
CA ALA A 703 35.57 -27.85 30.40
C ALA A 703 36.08 -28.70 29.23
N ALA A 704 35.81 -30.01 29.27
CA ALA A 704 36.16 -30.92 28.18
C ALA A 704 35.01 -30.99 27.15
N THR A 705 35.32 -30.83 25.86
CA THR A 705 34.31 -30.95 24.78
C THR A 705 34.30 -32.37 24.22
N LEU A 706 33.31 -33.17 24.59
CA LEU A 706 33.02 -34.46 23.97
C LEU A 706 32.14 -34.24 22.74
N LYS A 707 32.49 -34.83 21.60
CA LYS A 707 31.63 -34.84 20.41
C LYS A 707 31.11 -36.24 20.16
N LEU A 708 29.80 -36.38 20.04
CA LEU A 708 29.13 -37.64 19.73
C LEU A 708 28.54 -37.58 18.33
N TYR A 709 28.69 -38.67 17.58
CA TYR A 709 28.18 -38.79 16.22
C TYR A 709 27.08 -39.85 16.19
N TRP A 710 25.85 -39.40 16.01
CA TRP A 710 24.65 -40.23 16.04
C TRP A 710 24.12 -40.47 14.64
N ARG A 711 23.62 -41.68 14.35
CA ARG A 711 22.85 -41.99 13.14
C ARG A 711 21.43 -42.36 13.50
N ALA A 712 20.47 -41.70 12.87
CA ALA A 712 19.08 -42.11 12.89
C ALA A 712 18.90 -43.41 12.07
N ARG A 713 18.48 -44.50 12.70
CA ARG A 713 18.16 -45.76 12.01
C ARG A 713 16.69 -45.83 11.57
N ALA A 714 15.83 -45.02 12.20
CA ALA A 714 14.44 -44.83 11.85
C ALA A 714 14.00 -43.40 12.20
N GLU A 715 12.87 -42.95 11.65
CA GLU A 715 12.21 -41.73 12.09
C GLU A 715 11.72 -41.86 13.54
N MET A 716 11.72 -40.74 14.29
CA MET A 716 11.33 -40.71 15.70
C MET A 716 10.09 -39.84 15.89
N ASP A 717 9.15 -40.32 16.70
CA ASP A 717 7.88 -39.69 16.99
C ASP A 717 7.94 -38.69 18.16
N ARG A 718 9.08 -38.61 18.84
CA ARG A 718 9.30 -37.78 20.04
C ARG A 718 10.76 -37.35 20.19
N ASP A 719 10.98 -36.40 21.11
CA ASP A 719 12.28 -35.85 21.44
C ASP A 719 12.91 -36.61 22.63
N TYR A 720 14.02 -37.31 22.38
CA TYR A 720 14.80 -38.02 23.40
C TYR A 720 15.94 -37.15 23.92
N THR A 721 16.29 -37.35 25.18
CA THR A 721 17.41 -36.70 25.87
C THR A 721 18.56 -37.69 26.00
N VAL A 722 19.76 -37.26 25.66
CA VAL A 722 20.98 -38.03 25.86
C VAL A 722 21.63 -37.56 27.16
N PHE A 723 22.07 -38.53 27.96
CA PHE A 723 22.87 -38.28 29.16
C PHE A 723 24.31 -38.70 28.93
N VAL A 724 25.23 -37.94 29.51
CA VAL A 724 26.66 -38.26 29.57
C VAL A 724 27.09 -38.18 31.01
N HIS A 725 27.50 -39.31 31.58
CA HIS A 725 28.03 -39.41 32.95
C HIS A 725 29.53 -39.65 32.90
N LEU A 726 30.30 -38.85 33.64
CA LEU A 726 31.72 -39.05 33.89
C LEU A 726 31.88 -39.83 35.19
N LEU A 727 32.54 -40.98 35.14
CA LEU A 727 32.70 -41.92 36.25
C LEU A 727 34.14 -41.95 36.75
N ASP A 728 34.32 -41.99 38.07
CA ASP A 728 35.63 -42.23 38.70
C ASP A 728 36.01 -43.73 38.69
N ALA A 729 37.17 -44.06 39.25
CA ALA A 729 37.66 -45.45 39.36
C ALA A 729 36.74 -46.36 40.22
N ASN A 730 35.88 -45.80 41.05
CA ASN A 730 34.91 -46.51 41.87
C ASN A 730 33.52 -46.62 41.19
N GLY A 731 33.37 -46.09 39.97
CA GLY A 731 32.10 -46.05 39.24
C GLY A 731 31.14 -44.96 39.72
N GLN A 732 31.59 -44.01 40.55
CA GLN A 732 30.76 -42.88 41.01
C GLN A 732 30.69 -41.79 39.94
N ILE A 733 29.51 -41.19 39.75
CA ILE A 733 29.32 -40.05 38.85
C ILE A 733 29.96 -38.82 39.48
N VAL A 734 31.04 -38.32 38.87
CA VAL A 734 31.77 -37.12 39.31
C VAL A 734 31.42 -35.88 38.49
N ALA A 735 30.88 -36.05 37.28
CA ALA A 735 30.28 -35.00 36.47
C ALA A 735 29.21 -35.59 35.56
N GLN A 736 28.25 -34.78 35.12
CA GLN A 736 27.23 -35.19 34.16
C GLN A 736 26.78 -34.03 33.27
N ALA A 737 26.29 -34.36 32.08
CA ALA A 737 25.68 -33.43 31.15
C ALA A 737 24.55 -34.14 30.39
N ASP A 738 23.35 -33.56 30.47
CA ASP A 738 22.14 -34.10 29.86
C ASP A 738 21.49 -33.02 29.01
N HIS A 739 21.20 -33.31 27.75
CA HIS A 739 20.39 -32.42 26.91
C HIS A 739 19.79 -33.17 25.73
N GLN A 740 18.78 -32.56 25.11
CA GLN A 740 18.37 -32.95 23.77
C GLN A 740 19.46 -32.55 22.77
N PRO A 741 19.62 -33.26 21.64
CA PRO A 741 20.72 -33.00 20.72
C PRO A 741 20.84 -31.54 20.26
N GLN A 742 22.08 -31.06 20.17
CA GLN A 742 22.44 -29.67 19.89
C GLN A 742 21.75 -28.67 20.84
N ALA A 743 21.70 -29.02 22.13
CA ALA A 743 21.01 -28.25 23.18
C ALA A 743 19.54 -27.97 22.85
N GLY A 744 18.85 -28.92 22.22
CA GLY A 744 17.44 -28.82 21.84
C GLY A 744 17.18 -28.14 20.49
N ASN A 745 18.20 -27.54 19.84
CA ASN A 745 18.03 -26.96 18.50
C ASN A 745 17.74 -28.00 17.42
N TYR A 746 18.28 -29.21 17.56
CA TYR A 746 18.17 -30.27 16.56
C TYR A 746 17.66 -31.60 17.17
N PRO A 747 16.46 -31.59 17.78
CA PRO A 747 16.02 -32.69 18.61
C PRO A 747 15.62 -33.90 17.75
N THR A 748 15.51 -35.07 18.38
CA THR A 748 15.39 -36.34 17.63
C THR A 748 14.13 -36.45 16.77
N SER A 749 13.03 -35.77 17.11
CA SER A 749 11.79 -35.81 16.30
C SER A 749 11.94 -35.23 14.89
N ILE A 750 13.00 -34.47 14.61
CA ILE A 750 13.25 -33.90 13.28
C ILE A 750 14.35 -34.63 12.50
N TRP A 751 14.92 -35.72 13.02
CA TRP A 751 15.97 -36.44 12.31
C TRP A 751 15.38 -37.26 11.15
N ASP A 752 15.99 -37.15 9.97
CA ASP A 752 15.63 -37.98 8.83
C ASP A 752 16.26 -39.38 8.99
N ALA A 753 15.57 -40.45 8.57
CA ALA A 753 16.17 -41.79 8.59
C ALA A 753 17.50 -41.83 7.80
N GLY A 754 18.56 -42.34 8.42
CA GLY A 754 19.92 -42.39 7.87
C GLY A 754 20.78 -41.16 8.13
N GLU A 755 20.21 -40.07 8.63
CA GLU A 755 20.91 -38.82 8.95
C GLU A 755 21.97 -39.03 10.04
N ILE A 756 23.11 -38.33 9.91
CA ILE A 756 24.17 -38.31 10.92
C ILE A 756 24.20 -36.94 11.60
N ILE A 757 24.12 -36.94 12.93
CA ILE A 757 24.08 -35.75 13.77
C ILE A 757 25.33 -35.70 14.63
N ARG A 758 26.06 -34.58 14.54
CA ARG A 758 27.11 -34.24 15.49
C ARG A 758 26.50 -33.48 16.66
N ASP A 759 26.74 -33.98 17.86
CA ASP A 759 26.30 -33.39 19.12
C ASP A 759 27.50 -33.11 20.02
N GLU A 760 27.54 -31.95 20.69
CA GLU A 760 28.69 -31.50 21.46
C GLU A 760 28.31 -31.30 22.93
N PHE A 761 29.00 -32.02 23.82
CA PHE A 761 28.84 -31.97 25.27
C PHE A 761 29.99 -31.22 25.91
N SER A 762 29.67 -30.27 26.78
CA SER A 762 30.64 -29.64 27.67
C SER A 762 30.61 -30.32 29.02
N ILE A 763 31.68 -31.01 29.38
CA ILE A 763 31.80 -31.79 30.61
C ILE A 763 32.71 -31.04 31.56
N ASN A 764 32.20 -30.65 32.72
CA ASN A 764 33.00 -30.01 33.76
C ASN A 764 33.95 -31.04 34.39
N VAL A 765 35.25 -30.85 34.19
CA VAL A 765 36.26 -31.81 34.62
C VAL A 765 36.50 -31.67 36.14
N PRO A 766 36.55 -32.77 36.90
CA PRO A 766 36.80 -32.74 38.33
C PRO A 766 38.16 -32.11 38.70
N HIS A 767 38.30 -31.66 39.95
CA HIS A 767 39.53 -31.00 40.45
C HIS A 767 40.72 -31.96 40.68
N ALA A 768 40.65 -33.20 40.21
CA ALA A 768 41.68 -34.22 40.42
C ALA A 768 42.14 -34.81 39.08
N PRO A 769 43.46 -34.90 38.83
CA PRO A 769 43.97 -35.58 37.64
C PRO A 769 43.72 -37.09 37.73
N GLY A 770 43.53 -37.73 36.58
CA GLY A 770 43.21 -39.16 36.56
C GLY A 770 42.59 -39.63 35.25
N LYS A 771 42.25 -40.93 35.20
CA LYS A 771 41.49 -41.53 34.11
C LYS A 771 40.03 -41.69 34.53
N TYR A 772 39.13 -41.18 33.71
CA TYR A 772 37.68 -41.22 33.97
C TYR A 772 36.96 -41.93 32.83
N THR A 773 35.92 -42.70 33.14
CA THR A 773 35.13 -43.41 32.13
C THR A 773 33.87 -42.64 31.79
N LEU A 774 33.51 -42.57 30.50
CA LEU A 774 32.28 -41.94 30.03
C LEU A 774 31.19 -42.98 29.80
N ARG A 775 30.03 -42.75 30.41
CA ARG A 775 28.82 -43.58 30.27
C ARG A 775 27.72 -42.76 29.60
N ILE A 776 27.18 -43.28 28.50
CA ILE A 776 26.24 -42.54 27.64
C ILE A 776 24.98 -43.38 27.43
N GLY A 777 23.81 -42.75 27.45
CA GLY A 777 22.57 -43.39 27.04
C GLY A 777 21.48 -42.38 26.75
N TRP A 778 20.28 -42.89 26.50
CA TRP A 778 19.13 -42.09 26.10
C TRP A 778 17.93 -42.33 27.02
N TYR A 779 17.09 -41.31 27.15
CA TYR A 779 15.81 -41.42 27.83
C TYR A 779 14.78 -40.48 27.23
N ASP A 780 13.52 -40.83 27.43
CA ASP A 780 12.39 -39.94 27.19
C ASP A 780 12.22 -39.02 28.41
N LEU A 781 12.32 -37.70 28.21
CA LEU A 781 12.28 -36.74 29.31
C LEU A 781 10.93 -36.73 30.06
N GLN A 782 9.84 -37.02 29.36
CA GLN A 782 8.49 -36.95 29.93
C GLN A 782 8.18 -38.14 30.85
N SER A 783 8.59 -39.35 30.46
CA SER A 783 8.33 -40.58 31.20
C SER A 783 9.53 -41.05 32.05
N GLY A 784 10.73 -40.57 31.75
CA GLY A 784 11.98 -41.08 32.31
C GLY A 784 12.40 -42.46 31.78
N ALA A 785 11.67 -43.02 30.80
CA ALA A 785 11.97 -44.34 30.25
C ALA A 785 13.31 -44.32 29.50
N ARG A 786 14.17 -45.30 29.81
CA ARG A 786 15.49 -45.48 29.19
C ARG A 786 15.38 -46.30 27.91
N LEU A 787 16.21 -45.98 26.91
CA LEU A 787 16.33 -46.79 25.70
C LEU A 787 17.42 -47.86 25.91
N THR A 788 17.20 -49.05 25.36
CA THR A 788 18.03 -50.23 25.62
C THR A 788 18.87 -50.65 24.42
N LEU A 789 20.03 -51.25 24.68
CA LEU A 789 20.84 -51.96 23.71
C LEU A 789 20.34 -53.40 23.53
N SER A 790 20.84 -54.11 22.53
CA SER A 790 20.44 -55.49 22.24
C SER A 790 20.74 -56.50 23.35
N ASP A 791 21.66 -56.17 24.26
CA ASP A 791 22.01 -56.99 25.42
C ASP A 791 21.16 -56.66 26.67
N GLY A 792 20.19 -55.73 26.54
CA GLY A 792 19.29 -55.30 27.61
C GLY A 792 19.86 -54.21 28.52
N THR A 793 21.10 -53.77 28.33
CA THR A 793 21.66 -52.61 29.03
C THR A 793 21.09 -51.30 28.48
N ASP A 794 21.08 -50.23 29.27
CA ASP A 794 20.51 -48.92 28.89
C ASP A 794 21.57 -47.82 28.66
N PHE A 795 22.84 -48.21 28.61
CA PHE A 795 23.97 -47.32 28.38
C PHE A 795 25.10 -48.02 27.63
N VAL A 796 25.97 -47.22 27.00
CA VAL A 796 27.27 -47.64 26.47
C VAL A 796 28.39 -46.95 27.26
N LEU A 797 29.46 -47.69 27.57
CA LEU A 797 30.72 -47.12 28.07
C LEU A 797 31.63 -46.84 26.89
N LEU A 798 32.21 -45.63 26.82
CA LEU A 798 33.21 -45.34 25.79
C LEU A 798 34.47 -46.17 26.01
N ASP A 799 35.04 -46.71 24.93
CA ASP A 799 36.21 -47.60 24.97
C ASP A 799 37.54 -46.89 25.31
N THR A 800 37.52 -45.55 25.36
CA THR A 800 38.64 -44.70 25.75
C THR A 800 38.28 -43.87 26.98
N ALA A 801 39.13 -43.92 28.00
CA ALA A 801 39.00 -43.07 29.18
C ALA A 801 39.39 -41.61 28.88
N LEU A 802 38.70 -40.66 29.50
CA LEU A 802 39.13 -39.26 29.53
C LEU A 802 40.35 -39.13 30.43
N GLU A 803 41.50 -38.77 29.86
CA GLU A 803 42.71 -38.46 30.62
C GLU A 803 42.72 -36.98 31.03
N VAL A 804 42.76 -36.75 32.34
CA VAL A 804 42.80 -35.41 32.94
C VAL A 804 44.21 -35.15 33.44
N ALA A 805 44.90 -34.22 32.79
CA ALA A 805 46.21 -33.73 33.20
C ALA A 805 46.08 -32.64 34.28
N PRO A 806 47.12 -32.44 35.12
CA PRO A 806 47.14 -31.41 36.17
C PRO A 806 46.85 -29.99 35.67
#